data_AF-A0AAW1K525-F1
#
_entry.id   AF-A0AAW1K525-F1
#
_cell.length_a   1.000
_cell.length_b   1.000
_cell.length_c   1.000
_cell.angle_alpha   90.00
_cell.angle_beta   90.00
_cell.angle_gamma   90.00
#
_symmetry.space_group_name_H-M   'P 1'
#
loop_
_entity.id
_entity.type
_entity.pdbx_description
1 polymer ?
#
loop_
_entity_poly.entity_id
_entity_poly.type
_entity_poly.pdbx_seq_one_letter_code
_entity_poly.pdbx_strand_id
1 'polypeptide(L)'
;MIRKLRFKHGLRRLQFPRKSVSKTKEIPSPKGLPVIGTTLSLIAAGSAPKLHQYIDGRHKELGPIFRDKIGPVSAIFVSDPDYMRAVFNNEGKHPIHVLPEPWMVYNKIHGCTRGLFFMNGEEWLETRKKMNKFLLKGDLKWLEDSVKIATEDLVEKIKNISHGGASYIPNLEPILYRWSLDVMVSILVGAKNFGQVKKLHQSDLEHLAKTVHLIFHTTSELQLIPANLAYHLRLSRWKMFENSVTTALTTANNFVSRILNETIDENSLISKMLRENLQEDLIIRIITDLVLAAGDTTAYSMEWILYLMSKHPKIQTQLYNELQSNPNTPLTKNIVRESLRLYPVAPFLTRFLPEDTNIDGYEIPKNTLVILSIYTSGRDPKYFENPAEFQPDRWVRDHGGNFKQMIQATMPFAIGARSCIGRKIAEIQLQMALNEIIRKFSVVSKNEEDVEMILKMVAVPSKLVKLEFCELQSEADVTEVVAIKVLKETATREAEEDFLREVDIMSAFRHSNILSLLGVVLRDAGVSPMMVFEYMPHGDLAEVLRAQKKRHATEENVPILTSKDLLSIALQIASGMRYLAAQRFVHRDLACRNCLVSAGPTVKIADFGMSRDVYTCDYYKIGGSRLLPVRWMSPESVIYGRFTLESDIWSYGVILWEIYSFGKQPYYGHTNEEVVKLILEGIMLIPPEDTPSLICELMQLCWKTEPRDRIRFSDIYAKLEKAHDNFVGKRNRAIGSVSATSTRN
;
A
#
# COMPACT_ATOMS: atom_id res chain seq x y z
N MET A 1 11.24 51.52 -13.42
CA MET A 1 12.30 52.00 -14.35
C MET A 1 13.45 51.00 -14.32
N ILE A 2 13.40 49.96 -15.15
CA ILE A 2 14.36 48.83 -15.13
C ILE A 2 15.27 48.96 -16.37
N ARG A 3 16.57 49.21 -16.15
CA ARG A 3 17.58 49.32 -17.21
C ARG A 3 18.14 47.94 -17.57
N LYS A 4 18.10 47.61 -18.86
CA LYS A 4 18.80 46.49 -19.51
C LYS A 4 20.32 46.66 -19.39
N LEU A 5 21.03 45.60 -18.98
CA LEU A 5 22.47 45.46 -19.20
C LEU A 5 22.72 44.24 -20.11
N ARG A 6 23.30 44.50 -21.29
CA ARG A 6 23.81 43.51 -22.24
C ARG A 6 25.24 43.16 -21.86
N PHE A 7 25.57 41.87 -21.77
CA PHE A 7 26.96 41.40 -21.80
C PHE A 7 27.22 40.60 -23.09
N LYS A 8 28.16 41.11 -23.90
CA LYS A 8 28.80 40.41 -25.02
C LYS A 8 29.76 39.36 -24.43
N HIS A 9 29.71 38.12 -24.91
CA HIS A 9 30.82 37.17 -24.72
C HIS A 9 31.48 36.92 -26.07
N GLY A 10 32.74 37.38 -26.18
CA GLY A 10 33.64 37.06 -27.27
C GLY A 10 34.13 35.62 -27.18
N LEU A 11 34.19 34.97 -28.34
CA LEU A 11 34.82 33.66 -28.53
C LEU A 11 36.31 33.73 -28.19
N ARG A 12 36.70 33.24 -27.02
CA ARG A 12 38.04 32.67 -26.80
C ARG A 12 37.94 31.16 -26.95
N ARG A 13 38.49 30.63 -28.04
CA ARG A 13 38.76 29.19 -28.21
C ARG A 13 39.71 28.76 -27.08
N LEU A 14 39.17 28.12 -26.05
CA LEU A 14 39.95 27.26 -25.17
C LEU A 14 40.36 26.04 -26.00
N GLN A 15 41.63 25.97 -26.39
CA GLN A 15 42.23 24.71 -26.84
C GLN A 15 42.21 23.76 -25.65
N PHE A 16 41.28 22.81 -25.67
CA PHE A 16 41.37 21.63 -24.82
C PHE A 16 42.66 20.88 -25.19
N PRO A 17 43.47 20.43 -24.21
CA PRO A 17 44.58 19.55 -24.53
C PRO A 17 44.01 18.32 -25.23
N ARG A 18 44.55 18.00 -26.41
CA ARG A 18 44.23 16.75 -27.12
C ARG A 18 44.43 15.62 -26.11
N LYS A 19 43.34 14.99 -25.66
CA LYS A 19 43.42 13.72 -24.96
C LYS A 19 44.27 12.81 -25.84
N SER A 20 45.35 12.30 -25.26
CA SER A 20 46.16 11.23 -25.81
C SER A 20 45.24 10.19 -26.46
N VAL A 21 45.58 9.76 -27.68
CA VAL A 21 44.92 8.67 -28.38
C VAL A 21 44.83 7.48 -27.42
N SER A 22 43.65 7.29 -26.83
CA SER A 22 43.36 6.16 -25.98
C SER A 22 43.49 4.91 -26.84
N LYS A 23 44.27 3.93 -26.40
CA LYS A 23 44.23 2.59 -26.99
C LYS A 23 42.77 2.16 -27.12
N THR A 24 42.37 1.74 -28.31
CA THR A 24 41.06 1.15 -28.57
C THR A 24 40.90 -0.05 -27.65
N LYS A 25 39.84 -0.09 -26.84
CA LYS A 25 39.57 -1.23 -25.96
C LYS A 25 38.93 -2.33 -26.80
N GLU A 26 39.45 -3.55 -26.71
CA GLU A 26 38.81 -4.71 -27.32
C GLU A 26 37.58 -5.12 -26.50
N ILE A 27 36.46 -5.43 -27.17
CA ILE A 27 35.24 -5.87 -26.49
C ILE A 27 35.45 -7.30 -25.97
N PRO A 28 35.33 -7.56 -24.66
CA PRO A 28 35.47 -8.89 -24.09
C PRO A 28 34.51 -9.88 -24.76
N SER A 29 34.97 -11.11 -24.97
CA SER A 29 34.15 -12.19 -25.55
C SER A 29 34.39 -13.50 -24.78
N PRO A 30 33.34 -14.27 -24.44
CA PRO A 30 33.51 -15.58 -23.82
C PRO A 30 34.09 -16.58 -24.82
N LYS A 31 34.78 -17.60 -24.31
CA LYS A 31 35.23 -18.74 -25.14
C LYS A 31 34.01 -19.59 -25.53
N GLY A 32 33.84 -19.84 -26.83
CA GLY A 32 32.74 -20.64 -27.38
C GLY A 32 33.23 -21.63 -28.43
N LEU A 33 32.36 -22.57 -28.81
CA LEU A 33 32.66 -23.54 -29.87
C LEU A 33 32.62 -22.88 -31.25
N PRO A 34 33.38 -23.39 -32.23
CA PRO A 34 33.27 -22.96 -33.61
C PRO A 34 31.82 -23.05 -34.12
N VAL A 35 31.38 -22.06 -34.89
CA VAL A 35 30.04 -21.94 -35.48
C VAL A 35 28.91 -21.64 -34.49
N ILE A 36 28.70 -22.44 -33.45
CA ILE A 36 27.56 -22.31 -32.50
C ILE A 36 27.85 -21.40 -31.29
N GLY A 37 29.10 -20.98 -31.09
CA GLY A 37 29.49 -20.06 -30.03
C GLY A 37 29.19 -20.64 -28.64
N THR A 38 28.46 -19.89 -27.81
CA THR A 38 28.15 -20.26 -26.42
C THR A 38 26.80 -20.97 -26.24
N THR A 39 26.15 -21.43 -27.32
CA THR A 39 24.84 -22.10 -27.24
C THR A 39 24.82 -23.27 -26.26
N LEU A 40 25.86 -24.10 -26.20
CA LEU A 40 25.92 -25.21 -25.24
C LEU A 40 26.01 -24.70 -23.79
N SER A 41 26.71 -23.59 -23.56
CA SER A 41 26.76 -22.95 -22.24
C SER A 41 25.39 -22.40 -21.83
N LEU A 42 24.64 -21.81 -22.77
CA LEU A 42 23.26 -21.38 -22.53
C LEU A 42 22.35 -22.57 -22.22
N ILE A 43 22.48 -23.68 -22.96
CA ILE A 43 21.70 -24.91 -22.71
C ILE A 43 22.00 -25.44 -21.30
N ALA A 44 23.27 -25.52 -20.92
CA ALA A 44 23.68 -25.95 -19.59
C ALA A 44 23.19 -25.03 -18.46
N ALA A 45 23.00 -23.74 -18.75
CA ALA A 45 22.48 -22.74 -17.81
C ALA A 45 20.93 -22.69 -17.74
N GLY A 46 20.21 -23.62 -18.39
CA GLY A 46 18.74 -23.66 -18.38
C GLY A 46 18.06 -23.13 -19.64
N SER A 47 18.80 -23.02 -20.76
CA SER A 47 18.30 -22.65 -22.09
C SER A 47 17.65 -21.25 -22.16
N ALA A 48 16.84 -21.01 -23.20
CA ALA A 48 16.19 -19.72 -23.42
C ALA A 48 15.35 -19.18 -22.23
N PRO A 49 14.63 -20.01 -21.44
CA PRO A 49 13.91 -19.54 -20.27
C PRO A 49 14.78 -18.85 -19.21
N LYS A 50 16.07 -19.21 -19.12
CA LYS A 50 17.04 -18.65 -18.18
C LYS A 50 18.04 -17.68 -18.83
N LEU A 51 17.78 -17.24 -20.06
CA LEU A 51 18.69 -16.35 -20.81
C LEU A 51 19.04 -15.07 -20.04
N HIS A 52 18.09 -14.46 -19.33
CA HIS A 52 18.34 -13.27 -18.52
C HIS A 52 19.35 -13.51 -17.38
N GLN A 53 19.31 -14.67 -16.71
CA GLN A 53 20.27 -15.06 -15.68
C GLN A 53 21.63 -15.39 -16.28
N TYR A 54 21.64 -16.09 -17.42
CA TYR A 54 22.87 -16.38 -18.16
C TYR A 54 23.62 -15.10 -18.55
N ILE A 55 22.92 -14.13 -19.16
CA ILE A 55 23.51 -12.85 -19.56
C ILE A 55 23.94 -12.01 -18.35
N ASP A 56 23.17 -12.04 -17.25
CA ASP A 56 23.56 -11.40 -15.99
C ASP A 56 24.88 -11.96 -15.43
N GLY A 57 25.03 -13.29 -15.45
CA GLY A 57 26.29 -13.96 -15.09
C GLY A 57 27.46 -13.54 -15.98
N ARG A 58 27.22 -13.38 -17.29
CA ARG A 58 28.25 -12.90 -18.24
C ARG A 58 28.66 -11.46 -18.00
N HIS A 59 27.73 -10.57 -17.66
CA HIS A 59 28.08 -9.21 -17.26
C HIS A 59 28.92 -9.17 -15.98
N LYS A 60 28.66 -10.06 -15.03
CA LYS A 60 29.48 -10.21 -13.81
C LYS A 60 30.88 -10.74 -14.11
N GLU A 61 31.02 -11.61 -15.10
CA GLU A 61 32.31 -12.20 -15.53
C GLU A 61 33.15 -11.24 -16.39
N LEU A 62 32.53 -10.61 -17.40
CA LEU A 62 33.21 -9.90 -18.48
C LEU A 62 33.11 -8.38 -18.38
N GLY A 63 32.25 -7.88 -17.49
CA GLY A 63 32.03 -6.46 -17.25
C GLY A 63 30.81 -5.86 -17.95
N PRO A 64 30.71 -4.52 -17.99
CA PRO A 64 29.50 -3.80 -18.41
C PRO A 64 29.19 -3.90 -19.91
N ILE A 65 30.14 -4.38 -20.72
CA ILE A 65 30.01 -4.58 -22.16
C ILE A 65 30.76 -5.85 -22.58
N PHE A 66 30.12 -6.71 -23.36
CA PHE A 66 30.76 -7.90 -23.94
C PHE A 66 30.10 -8.28 -25.26
N ARG A 67 30.80 -9.07 -26.07
CA ARG A 67 30.28 -9.66 -27.31
C ARG A 67 30.07 -11.14 -27.10
N ASP A 68 28.94 -11.67 -27.55
CA ASP A 68 28.68 -13.11 -27.51
C ASP A 68 27.99 -13.56 -28.80
N LYS A 69 28.23 -14.81 -29.16
CA LYS A 69 27.61 -15.50 -30.28
C LYS A 69 26.79 -16.66 -29.73
N ILE A 70 25.47 -16.53 -29.77
CA ILE A 70 24.53 -17.55 -29.32
C ILE A 70 23.83 -18.08 -30.56
N GLY A 71 24.29 -19.23 -31.06
CA GLY A 71 23.79 -19.85 -32.27
C GLY A 71 24.04 -18.96 -33.50
N PRO A 72 23.01 -18.61 -34.29
CA PRO A 72 23.18 -17.74 -35.45
C PRO A 72 23.29 -16.26 -35.08
N VAL A 73 22.97 -15.88 -33.84
CA VAL A 73 22.94 -14.48 -33.40
C VAL A 73 24.29 -14.09 -32.80
N SER A 74 24.92 -13.06 -33.34
CA SER A 74 26.09 -12.39 -32.77
C SER A 74 25.68 -10.99 -32.33
N ALA A 75 25.95 -10.64 -31.07
CA ALA A 75 25.51 -9.37 -30.50
C ALA A 75 26.52 -8.83 -29.47
N ILE A 76 26.44 -7.52 -29.24
CA ILE A 76 27.12 -6.85 -28.13
C ILE A 76 26.09 -6.59 -27.04
N PHE A 77 26.34 -7.10 -25.83
CA PHE A 77 25.51 -6.90 -24.65
C PHE A 77 26.06 -5.73 -23.83
N VAL A 78 25.16 -4.86 -23.36
CA VAL A 78 25.50 -3.66 -22.57
C VAL A 78 24.61 -3.62 -21.34
N SER A 79 25.20 -3.49 -20.14
CA SER A 79 24.47 -3.35 -18.87
C SER A 79 24.66 -1.98 -18.19
N ASP A 80 25.75 -1.25 -18.47
CA ASP A 80 25.96 0.05 -17.84
C ASP A 80 25.00 1.12 -18.41
N PRO A 81 24.27 1.86 -17.55
CA PRO A 81 23.31 2.89 -17.95
C PRO A 81 23.86 4.01 -18.83
N ASP A 82 25.12 4.41 -18.64
CA ASP A 82 25.75 5.46 -19.46
C ASP A 82 26.05 4.93 -20.85
N TYR A 83 26.48 3.68 -20.96
CA TYR A 83 26.71 3.01 -22.24
C TYR A 83 25.39 2.79 -22.97
N MET A 84 24.33 2.36 -22.27
CA MET A 84 22.99 2.25 -22.85
C MET A 84 22.52 3.58 -23.44
N ARG A 85 22.72 4.70 -22.73
CA ARG A 85 22.40 6.05 -23.24
C ARG A 85 23.21 6.42 -24.46
N ALA A 86 24.49 6.06 -24.49
CA ALA A 86 25.31 6.27 -25.68
C ALA A 86 24.73 5.51 -26.89
N VAL A 87 24.22 4.29 -26.70
CA VAL A 87 23.52 3.56 -27.78
C VAL A 87 22.28 4.34 -28.25
N PHE A 88 21.42 4.81 -27.34
CA PHE A 88 20.24 5.59 -27.74
C PHE A 88 20.58 6.93 -28.40
N ASN A 89 21.65 7.60 -27.99
CA ASN A 89 22.07 8.86 -28.60
C ASN A 89 22.62 8.66 -30.03
N ASN A 90 23.10 7.45 -30.35
CA ASN A 90 23.64 7.08 -31.65
C ASN A 90 22.69 6.18 -32.46
N GLU A 91 21.42 6.03 -32.06
CA GLU A 91 20.45 5.15 -32.74
C GLU A 91 19.95 5.70 -34.10
N GLY A 92 20.30 6.95 -34.42
CA GLY A 92 19.91 7.65 -35.63
C GLY A 92 18.47 8.16 -35.63
N LYS A 93 18.02 8.69 -36.77
CA LYS A 93 16.66 9.25 -36.97
C LYS A 93 15.59 8.16 -37.02
N HIS A 94 15.95 6.97 -37.49
CA HIS A 94 15.05 5.84 -37.74
C HIS A 94 15.54 4.59 -37.00
N PRO A 95 15.55 4.60 -35.65
CA PRO A 95 16.03 3.47 -34.86
C PRO A 95 15.37 2.15 -35.27
N ILE A 96 16.16 1.10 -35.43
CA ILE A 96 15.70 -0.25 -35.80
C ILE A 96 15.91 -1.19 -34.60
N HIS A 97 14.92 -2.03 -34.33
CA HIS A 97 15.03 -3.11 -33.33
C HIS A 97 15.02 -4.48 -34.02
N VAL A 98 15.30 -5.53 -33.25
CA VAL A 98 15.14 -6.91 -33.70
C VAL A 98 13.67 -7.32 -33.61
N LEU A 99 13.16 -7.91 -34.69
CA LEU A 99 11.87 -8.59 -34.73
C LEU A 99 12.08 -10.11 -34.61
N PRO A 100 11.12 -10.86 -34.04
CA PRO A 100 11.21 -12.31 -34.00
C PRO A 100 11.27 -12.91 -35.41
N GLU A 101 12.27 -13.75 -35.69
CA GLU A 101 12.47 -14.36 -37.01
C GLU A 101 11.20 -15.08 -37.54
N PRO A 102 10.47 -15.89 -36.75
CA PRO A 102 9.26 -16.55 -37.24
C PRO A 102 8.20 -15.57 -37.76
N TRP A 103 8.10 -14.39 -37.14
CA TRP A 103 7.12 -13.37 -37.52
C TRP A 103 7.52 -12.70 -38.83
N MET A 104 8.82 -12.44 -39.03
CA MET A 104 9.33 -11.90 -40.29
C MET A 104 9.14 -12.88 -41.45
N VAL A 105 9.43 -14.17 -41.23
CA VAL A 105 9.22 -15.22 -42.24
C VAL A 105 7.74 -15.37 -42.57
N TYR A 106 6.86 -15.40 -41.57
CA TYR A 106 5.41 -15.41 -41.77
C TYR A 106 4.94 -14.24 -42.64
N ASN A 107 5.30 -13.00 -42.27
CA ASN A 107 4.88 -11.81 -43.01
C ASN A 107 5.36 -11.84 -44.47
N LYS A 108 6.57 -12.35 -44.72
CA LYS A 108 7.12 -12.49 -46.07
C LYS A 108 6.35 -13.52 -46.90
N ILE A 109 6.00 -14.67 -46.33
CA ILE A 109 5.26 -15.74 -47.00
C ILE A 109 3.84 -15.29 -47.36
N HIS A 110 3.18 -14.63 -46.41
CA HIS A 110 1.76 -14.23 -46.53
C HIS A 110 1.55 -12.82 -47.07
N GLY A 111 2.63 -12.11 -47.47
CA GLY A 111 2.55 -10.75 -47.98
C GLY A 111 1.94 -9.75 -46.99
N CYS A 112 2.11 -9.98 -45.68
CA CYS A 112 1.46 -9.18 -44.65
C CYS A 112 2.22 -7.87 -44.41
N THR A 113 1.54 -6.74 -44.63
CA THR A 113 2.04 -5.44 -44.21
C THR A 113 1.55 -5.12 -42.80
N ARG A 114 2.46 -4.79 -41.89
CA ARG A 114 2.18 -4.63 -40.45
C ARG A 114 2.27 -3.17 -40.00
N GLY A 115 1.88 -2.92 -38.77
CA GLY A 115 1.80 -1.60 -38.15
C GLY A 115 3.12 -1.15 -37.51
N LEU A 116 2.98 -0.23 -36.54
CA LEU A 116 4.08 0.58 -35.98
C LEU A 116 5.24 -0.24 -35.38
N PHE A 117 4.97 -1.45 -34.91
CA PHE A 117 5.99 -2.33 -34.35
C PHE A 117 6.97 -2.80 -35.44
N PHE A 118 6.46 -3.16 -36.62
CA PHE A 118 7.22 -3.73 -37.73
C PHE A 118 7.72 -2.70 -38.75
N MET A 119 7.11 -1.51 -38.81
CA MET A 119 7.52 -0.43 -39.72
C MET A 119 8.97 0.02 -39.45
N ASN A 120 9.65 0.49 -40.51
CA ASN A 120 10.98 1.10 -40.43
C ASN A 120 11.07 2.33 -41.34
N GLY A 121 12.18 3.06 -41.27
CA GLY A 121 12.45 4.20 -42.16
C GLY A 121 11.47 5.37 -41.98
N GLU A 122 11.21 6.11 -43.06
CA GLU A 122 10.38 7.32 -43.01
C GLU A 122 8.89 7.00 -42.75
N GLU A 123 8.36 5.88 -43.27
CA GLU A 123 6.99 5.42 -42.97
C GLU A 123 6.78 5.27 -41.46
N TRP A 124 7.72 4.61 -40.77
CA TRP A 124 7.70 4.50 -39.32
C TRP A 124 7.73 5.87 -38.65
N LEU A 125 8.64 6.76 -39.07
CA LEU A 125 8.84 8.04 -38.41
C LEU A 125 7.62 8.95 -38.51
N GLU A 126 7.02 9.07 -39.71
CA GLU A 126 5.82 9.88 -39.94
C GLU A 126 4.65 9.36 -39.13
N THR A 127 4.41 8.04 -39.19
CA THR A 127 3.34 7.39 -38.44
C THR A 127 3.58 7.54 -36.93
N ARG A 128 4.82 7.34 -36.46
CA ARG A 128 5.19 7.45 -35.05
C ARG A 128 5.01 8.86 -34.51
N LYS A 129 5.33 9.90 -35.30
CA LYS A 129 5.09 11.31 -34.91
C LYS A 129 3.61 11.57 -34.65
N LYS A 130 2.73 11.09 -35.53
CA LYS A 130 1.27 11.20 -35.36
C LYS A 130 0.80 10.44 -34.11
N MET A 131 1.19 9.18 -33.95
CA MET A 131 0.80 8.38 -32.78
C MET A 131 1.32 8.95 -31.45
N ASN A 132 2.53 9.52 -31.42
CA ASN A 132 3.08 10.20 -30.25
C ASN A 132 2.20 11.39 -29.81
N LYS A 133 1.58 12.11 -30.74
CA LYS A 133 0.65 13.22 -30.44
C LYS A 133 -0.57 12.71 -29.66
N PHE A 134 -1.08 11.53 -30.01
CA PHE A 134 -2.29 10.99 -29.39
C PHE A 134 -2.02 10.31 -28.05
N LEU A 135 -0.94 9.52 -27.96
CA LEU A 135 -0.74 8.57 -26.85
C LEU A 135 0.28 9.00 -25.80
N LEU A 136 1.14 9.99 -26.11
CA LEU A 136 2.25 10.38 -25.22
C LEU A 136 2.29 11.88 -24.88
N LYS A 137 1.47 12.71 -25.53
CA LYS A 137 1.47 14.18 -25.38
C LYS A 137 0.06 14.71 -25.18
N GLY A 138 -0.06 15.91 -24.61
CA GLY A 138 -1.33 16.60 -24.42
C GLY A 138 -2.08 16.17 -23.15
N ASP A 139 -3.36 16.53 -23.08
CA ASP A 139 -4.27 16.08 -22.03
C ASP A 139 -4.65 14.62 -22.27
N LEU A 140 -4.37 13.79 -21.27
CA LEU A 140 -4.56 12.33 -21.31
C LEU A 140 -5.75 11.87 -20.47
N LYS A 141 -6.60 12.78 -19.98
CA LYS A 141 -7.78 12.44 -19.17
C LYS A 141 -8.70 11.40 -19.85
N TRP A 142 -8.85 11.48 -21.16
CA TRP A 142 -9.63 10.50 -21.92
C TRP A 142 -9.06 9.07 -21.85
N LEU A 143 -7.74 8.92 -21.70
CA LEU A 143 -7.12 7.61 -21.43
C LEU A 143 -7.46 7.14 -20.01
N GLU A 144 -7.42 8.04 -19.03
CA GLU A 144 -7.76 7.73 -17.64
C GLU A 144 -9.21 7.25 -17.52
N ASP A 145 -10.15 7.94 -18.17
CA ASP A 145 -11.57 7.55 -18.20
C ASP A 145 -11.76 6.16 -18.83
N SER A 146 -11.08 5.88 -19.95
CA SER A 146 -11.13 4.57 -20.62
C SER A 146 -10.49 3.45 -19.79
N VAL A 147 -9.41 3.72 -19.08
CA VAL A 147 -8.77 2.76 -18.18
C VAL A 147 -9.65 2.48 -16.96
N LYS A 148 -10.30 3.53 -16.42
CA LYS A 148 -11.13 3.44 -15.23
C LYS A 148 -12.28 2.45 -15.41
N ILE A 149 -13.07 2.61 -16.47
CA ILE A 149 -14.24 1.76 -16.71
C ILE A 149 -13.88 0.27 -16.86
N ALA A 150 -12.77 -0.02 -17.56
CA ALA A 150 -12.30 -1.41 -17.71
C ALA A 150 -11.69 -1.97 -16.41
N THR A 151 -11.14 -1.11 -15.55
CA THR A 151 -10.59 -1.50 -14.23
C THR A 151 -11.69 -1.79 -13.22
N GLU A 152 -12.79 -1.02 -13.24
CA GLU A 152 -13.98 -1.30 -12.43
C GLU A 152 -14.55 -2.70 -12.75
N ASP A 153 -14.65 -3.06 -14.03
CA ASP A 153 -15.05 -4.40 -14.47
C ASP A 153 -14.12 -5.52 -13.96
N LEU A 154 -12.79 -5.29 -13.95
CA LEU A 154 -11.82 -6.25 -13.40
C LEU A 154 -12.07 -6.48 -11.91
N VAL A 155 -12.21 -5.39 -11.15
CA VAL A 155 -12.39 -5.43 -9.69
C VAL A 155 -13.69 -6.12 -9.32
N GLU A 156 -14.77 -5.85 -10.05
CA GLU A 156 -16.05 -6.53 -9.87
C GLU A 156 -15.94 -8.03 -10.16
N LYS A 157 -15.19 -8.41 -11.20
CA LYS A 157 -14.92 -9.82 -11.50
C LYS A 157 -14.12 -10.51 -10.39
N ILE A 158 -13.09 -9.86 -9.85
CA ILE A 158 -12.30 -10.38 -8.72
C ILE A 158 -13.19 -10.55 -7.49
N LYS A 159 -14.06 -9.58 -7.19
CA LYS A 159 -15.02 -9.62 -6.08
C LYS A 159 -15.93 -10.86 -6.18
N ASN A 160 -16.58 -11.03 -7.33
CA ASN A 160 -17.50 -12.14 -7.57
C ASN A 160 -16.84 -13.51 -7.42
N ILE A 161 -15.60 -13.67 -7.91
CA ILE A 161 -14.85 -14.94 -7.75
C ILE A 161 -14.49 -15.17 -6.28
N SER A 162 -14.10 -14.12 -5.56
CA SER A 162 -13.69 -14.22 -4.15
C SER A 162 -14.85 -14.62 -3.24
N HIS A 163 -16.07 -14.11 -3.50
CA HIS A 163 -17.30 -14.53 -2.80
C HIS A 163 -17.74 -15.95 -3.12
N GLY A 164 -17.32 -16.51 -4.26
CA GLY A 164 -17.61 -17.88 -4.66
C GLY A 164 -16.90 -18.97 -3.82
N GLY A 165 -16.18 -18.61 -2.75
CA GLY A 165 -15.48 -19.53 -1.85
C GLY A 165 -14.17 -20.09 -2.43
N ALA A 166 -13.64 -19.50 -3.49
CA ALA A 166 -12.37 -19.90 -4.07
C ALA A 166 -11.20 -19.48 -3.15
N SER A 167 -10.37 -20.45 -2.76
CA SER A 167 -9.18 -20.20 -1.90
C SER A 167 -8.11 -19.28 -2.52
N TYR A 168 -8.17 -19.09 -3.84
CA TYR A 168 -7.39 -18.14 -4.63
C TYR A 168 -8.09 -17.94 -5.99
N ILE A 169 -7.74 -16.87 -6.72
CA ILE A 169 -8.31 -16.62 -8.06
C ILE A 169 -7.72 -17.62 -9.06
N PRO A 170 -8.50 -18.57 -9.62
CA PRO A 170 -8.00 -19.47 -10.63
C PRO A 170 -7.75 -18.71 -11.93
N ASN A 171 -6.68 -19.05 -12.65
CA ASN A 171 -6.34 -18.45 -13.94
C ASN A 171 -6.25 -16.91 -13.89
N LEU A 172 -5.55 -16.36 -12.89
CA LEU A 172 -5.32 -14.91 -12.73
C LEU A 172 -4.72 -14.28 -13.99
N GLU A 173 -3.71 -14.94 -14.59
CA GLU A 173 -3.06 -14.49 -15.83
C GLU A 173 -4.10 -14.24 -16.97
N PRO A 174 -4.94 -15.21 -17.39
CA PRO A 174 -5.99 -14.96 -18.37
C PRO A 174 -6.98 -13.83 -17.99
N ILE A 175 -7.25 -13.63 -16.71
CA ILE A 175 -8.13 -12.54 -16.23
C ILE A 175 -7.46 -11.18 -16.45
N LEU A 176 -6.20 -11.03 -16.04
CA LEU A 176 -5.41 -9.81 -16.22
C LEU A 176 -5.14 -9.53 -17.70
N TYR A 177 -4.90 -10.59 -18.48
CA TYR A 177 -4.76 -10.51 -19.93
C TYR A 177 -6.04 -9.95 -20.57
N ARG A 178 -7.19 -10.50 -20.20
CA ARG A 178 -8.48 -10.00 -20.69
C ARG A 178 -8.73 -8.55 -20.29
N TRP A 179 -8.41 -8.18 -19.05
CA TRP A 179 -8.49 -6.80 -18.58
C TRP A 179 -7.63 -5.85 -19.43
N SER A 180 -6.38 -6.21 -19.72
CA SER A 180 -5.52 -5.35 -20.54
C SER A 180 -6.04 -5.18 -21.97
N LEU A 181 -6.68 -6.20 -22.55
CA LEU A 181 -7.36 -6.07 -23.84
C LEU A 181 -8.60 -5.18 -23.75
N ASP A 182 -9.41 -5.35 -22.72
CA ASP A 182 -10.60 -4.52 -22.48
C ASP A 182 -10.21 -3.03 -22.34
N VAL A 183 -9.10 -2.72 -21.65
CA VAL A 183 -8.54 -1.36 -21.59
C VAL A 183 -8.20 -0.82 -22.98
N MET A 184 -7.52 -1.61 -23.82
CA MET A 184 -7.20 -1.17 -25.17
C MET A 184 -8.45 -0.94 -26.02
N VAL A 185 -9.43 -1.83 -25.95
CA VAL A 185 -10.70 -1.67 -26.67
C VAL A 185 -11.41 -0.40 -26.21
N SER A 186 -11.48 -0.16 -24.90
CA SER A 186 -12.04 1.07 -24.31
C SER A 186 -11.33 2.32 -24.82
N ILE A 187 -10.01 2.30 -25.00
CA ILE A 187 -9.24 3.41 -25.58
C ILE A 187 -9.56 3.59 -27.08
N LEU A 188 -9.75 2.49 -27.81
CA LEU A 188 -10.04 2.52 -29.24
C LEU A 188 -11.41 3.10 -29.56
N VAL A 189 -12.43 2.77 -28.76
CA VAL A 189 -13.84 3.16 -29.01
C VAL A 189 -14.35 4.30 -28.12
N GLY A 190 -13.62 4.62 -27.05
CA GLY A 190 -13.97 5.62 -26.04
C GLY A 190 -14.73 5.03 -24.84
N ALA A 191 -14.50 5.59 -23.66
CA ALA A 191 -15.07 5.09 -22.39
C ALA A 191 -16.60 5.01 -22.41
N LYS A 192 -17.27 5.94 -23.08
CA LYS A 192 -18.75 5.98 -23.16
C LYS A 192 -19.34 4.83 -23.98
N ASN A 193 -18.63 4.38 -25.01
CA ASN A 193 -19.10 3.35 -25.93
C ASN A 193 -18.63 1.94 -25.53
N PHE A 194 -17.61 1.87 -24.66
CA PHE A 194 -16.97 0.61 -24.28
C PHE A 194 -17.97 -0.46 -23.82
N GLY A 195 -18.92 -0.12 -22.95
CA GLY A 195 -19.91 -1.08 -22.45
C GLY A 195 -20.79 -1.70 -23.55
N GLN A 196 -21.21 -0.89 -24.53
CA GLN A 196 -22.01 -1.37 -25.66
C GLN A 196 -21.17 -2.26 -26.60
N VAL A 197 -19.98 -1.81 -26.99
CA VAL A 197 -19.07 -2.55 -27.88
C VAL A 197 -18.65 -3.87 -27.24
N LYS A 198 -18.31 -3.86 -25.95
CA LYS A 198 -17.96 -5.07 -25.20
C LYS A 198 -19.09 -6.09 -25.21
N LYS A 199 -20.34 -5.66 -25.04
CA LYS A 199 -21.52 -6.53 -25.10
C LYS A 199 -21.78 -7.08 -26.51
N LEU A 200 -21.67 -6.23 -27.52
CA LEU A 200 -21.90 -6.61 -28.92
C LEU A 200 -20.85 -7.62 -29.43
N HIS A 201 -19.59 -7.42 -29.05
CA HIS A 201 -18.44 -8.19 -29.52
C HIS A 201 -17.83 -9.11 -28.46
N GLN A 202 -18.60 -9.53 -27.46
CA GLN A 202 -18.07 -10.33 -26.36
C GLN A 202 -17.36 -11.61 -26.86
N SER A 203 -18.01 -12.33 -27.77
CA SER A 203 -17.47 -13.57 -28.38
C SER A 203 -16.19 -13.30 -29.18
N ASP A 204 -16.17 -12.23 -29.99
CA ASP A 204 -14.98 -11.83 -30.77
C ASP A 204 -13.80 -11.54 -29.83
N LEU A 205 -14.03 -10.80 -28.75
CA LEU A 205 -13.00 -10.44 -27.77
C LEU A 205 -12.52 -11.66 -26.97
N GLU A 206 -13.40 -12.62 -26.65
CA GLU A 206 -13.02 -13.86 -25.96
C GLU A 206 -12.15 -14.73 -26.87
N HIS A 207 -12.54 -14.85 -28.13
CA HIS A 207 -11.77 -15.56 -29.14
C HIS A 207 -10.42 -14.87 -29.40
N LEU A 208 -10.41 -13.54 -29.50
CA LEU A 208 -9.19 -12.76 -29.67
C LEU A 208 -8.25 -12.96 -28.48
N ALA A 209 -8.76 -12.89 -27.24
CA ALA A 209 -7.93 -13.11 -26.06
C ALA A 209 -7.23 -14.47 -26.09
N LYS A 210 -7.97 -15.53 -26.43
CA LYS A 210 -7.44 -16.90 -26.53
C LYS A 210 -6.41 -17.06 -27.65
N THR A 211 -6.66 -16.49 -28.81
CA THR A 211 -5.80 -16.66 -30.00
C THR A 211 -4.51 -15.88 -29.90
N VAL A 212 -4.53 -14.66 -29.36
CA VAL A 212 -3.34 -13.82 -29.22
C VAL A 212 -2.37 -14.41 -28.19
N HIS A 213 -2.89 -14.95 -27.08
CA HIS A 213 -2.08 -15.64 -26.08
C HIS A 213 -1.27 -16.81 -26.68
N LEU A 214 -1.83 -17.52 -27.68
CA LEU A 214 -1.12 -18.62 -28.37
C LEU A 214 0.05 -18.15 -29.25
N ILE A 215 0.04 -16.90 -29.73
CA ILE A 215 1.12 -16.39 -30.60
C ILE A 215 2.44 -16.41 -29.85
N PHE A 216 2.51 -15.82 -28.66
CA PHE A 216 3.74 -15.74 -27.89
C PHE A 216 4.24 -17.12 -27.46
N HIS A 217 3.32 -17.99 -27.05
CA HIS A 217 3.63 -19.37 -26.72
C HIS A 217 4.25 -20.12 -27.90
N THR A 218 3.56 -20.19 -29.04
CA THR A 218 4.04 -20.91 -30.24
C THR A 218 5.30 -20.28 -30.83
N THR A 219 5.49 -18.96 -30.69
CA THR A 219 6.74 -18.28 -31.08
C THR A 219 7.91 -18.73 -30.20
N SER A 220 7.70 -18.87 -28.89
CA SER A 220 8.75 -19.28 -27.96
C SER A 220 9.27 -20.70 -28.26
N GLU A 221 8.42 -21.60 -28.74
CA GLU A 221 8.79 -22.98 -29.12
C GLU A 221 9.69 -23.06 -30.37
N LEU A 222 9.78 -21.98 -31.14
CA LEU A 222 10.60 -21.85 -32.35
C LEU A 222 11.92 -21.12 -32.11
N GLN A 223 12.21 -20.58 -30.91
CA GLN A 223 13.38 -19.71 -30.66
C GLN A 223 14.75 -20.31 -31.03
N LEU A 224 14.89 -21.63 -30.97
CA LEU A 224 16.15 -22.33 -31.27
C LEU A 224 16.16 -23.00 -32.66
N ILE A 225 15.09 -22.86 -33.43
CA ILE A 225 14.93 -23.48 -34.74
C ILE A 225 14.88 -22.36 -35.79
N PRO A 226 15.80 -22.31 -36.77
CA PRO A 226 15.72 -21.33 -37.84
C PRO A 226 14.35 -21.37 -38.53
N ALA A 227 13.65 -20.24 -38.55
CA ALA A 227 12.24 -20.18 -38.98
C ALA A 227 12.06 -20.65 -40.43
N ASN A 228 12.99 -20.26 -41.32
CA ASN A 228 12.99 -20.71 -42.71
C ASN A 228 13.09 -22.24 -42.83
N LEU A 229 13.94 -22.88 -42.02
CA LEU A 229 14.07 -24.33 -42.03
C LEU A 229 12.78 -24.99 -41.54
N ALA A 230 12.20 -24.47 -40.45
CA ALA A 230 10.96 -24.97 -39.88
C ALA A 230 9.79 -24.92 -40.88
N TYR A 231 9.71 -23.83 -41.66
CA TYR A 231 8.75 -23.65 -42.75
C TYR A 231 8.95 -24.66 -43.88
N HIS A 232 10.16 -24.74 -44.46
CA HIS A 232 10.42 -25.60 -45.62
C HIS A 232 10.27 -27.08 -45.28
N LEU A 233 10.66 -27.49 -44.07
CA LEU A 233 10.47 -28.86 -43.56
C LEU A 233 9.04 -29.13 -43.06
N ARG A 234 8.14 -28.14 -43.10
CA ARG A 234 6.75 -28.24 -42.64
C ARG A 234 6.61 -28.81 -41.22
N LEU A 235 7.50 -28.39 -40.32
CA LEU A 235 7.51 -28.87 -38.94
C LEU A 235 6.17 -28.57 -38.25
N SER A 236 5.73 -29.47 -37.37
CA SER A 236 4.47 -29.31 -36.64
C SER A 236 4.43 -28.00 -35.84
N ARG A 237 5.55 -27.63 -35.18
CA ARG A 237 5.69 -26.36 -34.46
C ARG A 237 5.49 -25.13 -35.35
N TRP A 238 6.02 -25.16 -36.58
CA TRP A 238 5.79 -24.07 -37.54
C TRP A 238 4.32 -23.96 -37.92
N LYS A 239 3.66 -25.08 -38.23
CA LYS A 239 2.21 -25.08 -38.56
C LYS A 239 1.35 -24.55 -37.42
N MET A 240 1.67 -24.91 -36.18
CA MET A 240 0.98 -24.38 -34.99
C MET A 240 1.15 -22.87 -34.86
N PHE A 241 2.37 -22.37 -35.02
CA PHE A 241 2.69 -20.94 -35.02
C PHE A 241 1.95 -20.20 -36.16
N GLU A 242 2.07 -20.69 -37.39
CA GLU A 242 1.46 -20.11 -38.58
C GLU A 242 -0.07 -20.02 -38.47
N ASN A 243 -0.71 -21.10 -38.00
CA ASN A 243 -2.16 -21.10 -37.72
C ASN A 243 -2.52 -20.07 -36.64
N SER A 244 -1.76 -20.03 -35.54
CA SER A 244 -2.03 -19.12 -34.42
C SER A 244 -1.94 -17.65 -34.85
N VAL A 245 -0.89 -17.28 -35.59
CA VAL A 245 -0.71 -15.92 -36.11
C VAL A 245 -1.79 -15.57 -37.14
N THR A 246 -2.11 -16.48 -38.05
CA THR A 246 -3.16 -16.26 -39.07
C THR A 246 -4.51 -16.03 -38.42
N THR A 247 -4.90 -16.87 -37.47
CA THR A 247 -6.17 -16.71 -36.74
C THR A 247 -6.18 -15.39 -35.99
N ALA A 248 -5.15 -15.08 -35.20
CA ALA A 248 -5.12 -13.86 -34.41
C ALA A 248 -5.14 -12.59 -35.27
N LEU A 249 -4.38 -12.55 -36.36
CA LEU A 249 -4.39 -11.42 -37.31
C LEU A 249 -5.76 -11.25 -37.97
N THR A 250 -6.36 -12.34 -38.44
CA THR A 250 -7.66 -12.31 -39.10
C THR A 250 -8.75 -11.85 -38.13
N THR A 251 -8.77 -12.41 -36.93
CA THR A 251 -9.72 -12.02 -35.87
C THR A 251 -9.54 -10.56 -35.48
N ALA A 252 -8.29 -10.10 -35.25
CA ALA A 252 -8.01 -8.72 -34.89
C ALA A 252 -8.41 -7.75 -36.02
N ASN A 253 -8.02 -8.01 -37.27
CA ASN A 253 -8.39 -7.16 -38.39
C ASN A 253 -9.91 -7.07 -38.56
N ASN A 254 -10.61 -8.20 -38.54
CA ASN A 254 -12.07 -8.22 -38.65
C ASN A 254 -12.74 -7.46 -37.50
N PHE A 255 -12.24 -7.62 -36.28
CA PHE A 255 -12.73 -6.89 -35.12
C PHE A 255 -12.50 -5.38 -35.28
N VAL A 256 -11.29 -4.96 -35.67
CA VAL A 256 -10.95 -3.55 -35.89
C VAL A 256 -11.81 -2.93 -37.00
N SER A 257 -12.01 -3.63 -38.12
CA SER A 257 -12.89 -3.18 -39.21
C SER A 257 -14.34 -3.02 -38.77
N ARG A 258 -14.84 -3.86 -37.86
CA ARG A 258 -16.20 -3.71 -37.30
C ARG A 258 -16.30 -2.47 -36.42
N ILE A 259 -15.41 -2.32 -35.43
CA ILE A 259 -15.47 -1.19 -34.49
C ILE A 259 -15.18 0.17 -35.16
N LEU A 260 -14.43 0.19 -36.27
CA LEU A 260 -14.20 1.40 -37.05
C LEU A 260 -15.51 2.05 -37.53
N ASN A 261 -16.50 1.24 -37.89
CA ASN A 261 -17.82 1.71 -38.34
C ASN A 261 -18.75 2.10 -37.18
N GLU A 262 -18.44 1.65 -35.96
CA GLU A 262 -19.27 1.85 -34.77
C GLU A 262 -18.76 2.97 -33.86
N THR A 263 -17.57 3.51 -34.13
CA THR A 263 -16.95 4.51 -33.26
C THR A 263 -17.56 5.89 -33.46
N ILE A 264 -18.26 6.38 -32.44
CA ILE A 264 -18.93 7.71 -32.45
C ILE A 264 -18.32 8.67 -31.42
N ASP A 265 -17.52 8.17 -30.46
CA ASP A 265 -16.92 9.03 -29.42
C ASP A 265 -15.75 9.85 -30.00
N GLU A 266 -15.89 11.17 -29.99
CA GLU A 266 -14.83 12.10 -30.44
C GLU A 266 -13.53 11.95 -29.63
N ASN A 267 -13.60 11.43 -28.40
CA ASN A 267 -12.47 11.24 -27.51
C ASN A 267 -11.89 9.83 -27.53
N SER A 268 -12.15 9.04 -28.57
CA SER A 268 -11.49 7.74 -28.81
C SER A 268 -10.19 7.87 -29.63
N LEU A 269 -9.35 6.82 -29.61
CA LEU A 269 -8.15 6.78 -30.45
C LEU A 269 -8.50 6.71 -31.94
N ILE A 270 -9.52 5.91 -32.32
CA ILE A 270 -9.97 5.78 -33.71
C ILE A 270 -10.42 7.15 -34.25
N SER A 271 -11.27 7.87 -33.52
CA SER A 271 -11.75 9.20 -33.93
C SER A 271 -10.62 10.23 -34.03
N LYS A 272 -9.58 10.11 -33.19
CA LYS A 272 -8.38 10.96 -33.30
C LYS A 272 -7.57 10.64 -34.56
N MET A 273 -7.44 9.36 -34.92
CA MET A 273 -6.73 8.92 -36.12
C MET A 273 -7.47 9.34 -37.40
N LEU A 274 -8.80 9.18 -37.44
CA LEU A 274 -9.63 9.57 -38.58
C LEU A 274 -9.58 11.08 -38.84
N ARG A 275 -9.60 11.92 -37.78
CA ARG A 275 -9.47 13.39 -37.90
C ARG A 275 -8.14 13.86 -38.48
N GLU A 276 -7.10 13.04 -38.39
CA GLU A 276 -5.78 13.32 -38.97
C GLU A 276 -5.61 12.72 -40.37
N ASN A 277 -6.73 12.33 -40.99
CA ASN A 277 -6.84 11.79 -42.35
C ASN A 277 -5.87 10.63 -42.59
N LEU A 278 -5.71 9.76 -41.59
CA LEU A 278 -5.00 8.50 -41.76
C LEU A 278 -5.82 7.55 -42.64
N GLN A 279 -5.15 6.87 -43.57
CA GLN A 279 -5.78 5.86 -44.44
C GLN A 279 -6.34 4.70 -43.60
N GLU A 280 -7.49 4.18 -43.96
CA GLU A 280 -8.18 3.12 -43.20
C GLU A 280 -7.31 1.86 -43.04
N ASP A 281 -6.65 1.40 -44.11
CA ASP A 281 -5.68 0.28 -44.06
C ASP A 281 -4.59 0.51 -43.02
N LEU A 282 -4.03 1.73 -42.98
CA LEU A 282 -3.00 2.10 -42.02
C LEU A 282 -3.54 2.10 -40.59
N ILE A 283 -4.77 2.57 -40.37
CA ILE A 283 -5.44 2.53 -39.08
C ILE A 283 -5.60 1.09 -38.60
N ILE A 284 -6.13 0.21 -39.46
CA ILE A 284 -6.32 -1.22 -39.15
C ILE A 284 -4.98 -1.86 -38.76
N ARG A 285 -3.93 -1.67 -39.57
CA ARG A 285 -2.59 -2.22 -39.31
C ARG A 285 -2.01 -1.76 -37.97
N ILE A 286 -2.14 -0.47 -37.64
CA ILE A 286 -1.64 0.09 -36.37
C ILE A 286 -2.41 -0.47 -35.18
N ILE A 287 -3.75 -0.46 -35.25
CA ILE A 287 -4.60 -0.89 -34.15
C ILE A 287 -4.44 -2.39 -33.90
N THR A 288 -4.42 -3.21 -34.95
CA THR A 288 -4.18 -4.65 -34.83
C THR A 288 -2.89 -4.92 -34.07
N ASP A 289 -1.78 -4.28 -34.42
CA ASP A 289 -0.52 -4.46 -33.67
C ASP A 289 -0.58 -3.93 -32.23
N LEU A 290 -1.31 -2.84 -31.96
CA LEU A 290 -1.51 -2.34 -30.59
C LEU A 290 -2.29 -3.33 -29.72
N VAL A 291 -3.35 -3.92 -30.27
CA VAL A 291 -4.18 -4.92 -29.58
C VAL A 291 -3.35 -6.18 -29.28
N LEU A 292 -2.57 -6.66 -30.26
CA LEU A 292 -1.70 -7.82 -30.08
C LEU A 292 -0.60 -7.58 -29.04
N ALA A 293 -0.08 -6.35 -28.93
CA ALA A 293 0.99 -6.01 -28.00
C ALA A 293 0.52 -5.77 -26.56
N ALA A 294 -0.75 -5.41 -26.36
CA ALA A 294 -1.24 -4.97 -25.07
C ALA A 294 -1.46 -6.09 -24.05
N GLY A 295 -1.88 -7.27 -24.51
CA GLY A 295 -2.28 -8.39 -23.66
C GLY A 295 -1.21 -8.84 -22.67
N ASP A 296 -0.17 -9.52 -23.15
CA ASP A 296 0.83 -10.17 -22.27
C ASP A 296 1.61 -9.15 -21.42
N THR A 297 1.99 -8.03 -22.01
CA THR A 297 3.00 -7.17 -21.38
C THR A 297 2.50 -6.52 -20.09
N THR A 298 1.27 -6.01 -20.11
CA THR A 298 0.64 -5.40 -18.95
C THR A 298 0.17 -6.46 -17.96
N ALA A 299 -0.39 -7.56 -18.46
CA ALA A 299 -0.92 -8.63 -17.61
C ALA A 299 0.16 -9.20 -16.69
N TYR A 300 1.32 -9.60 -17.24
CA TYR A 300 2.42 -10.09 -16.43
C TYR A 300 3.02 -9.01 -15.53
N SER A 301 3.07 -7.75 -15.98
CA SER A 301 3.53 -6.65 -15.12
C SER A 301 2.63 -6.49 -13.89
N MET A 302 1.31 -6.54 -14.06
CA MET A 302 0.33 -6.49 -12.98
C MET A 302 0.41 -7.73 -12.09
N GLU A 303 0.57 -8.92 -12.68
CA GLU A 303 0.73 -10.17 -11.93
C GLU A 303 1.96 -10.13 -11.01
N TRP A 304 3.11 -9.65 -11.50
CA TRP A 304 4.30 -9.44 -10.68
C TRP A 304 4.10 -8.38 -9.59
N ILE A 305 3.39 -7.29 -9.89
CA ILE A 305 3.04 -6.27 -8.89
C ILE A 305 2.21 -6.91 -7.77
N LEU A 306 1.13 -7.61 -8.10
CA LEU A 306 0.25 -8.23 -7.11
C LEU A 306 0.97 -9.31 -6.30
N TYR A 307 1.82 -10.11 -6.96
CA TYR A 307 2.67 -11.08 -6.28
C TYR A 307 3.62 -10.40 -5.27
N LEU A 308 4.29 -9.31 -5.67
CA LEU A 308 5.15 -8.54 -4.79
C LEU A 308 4.38 -7.93 -3.61
N MET A 309 3.20 -7.37 -3.85
CA MET A 309 2.34 -6.83 -2.78
C MET A 309 1.94 -7.91 -1.77
N SER A 310 1.62 -9.11 -2.27
CA SER A 310 1.25 -10.25 -1.42
C SER A 310 2.40 -10.75 -0.54
N LYS A 311 3.66 -10.52 -0.95
CA LYS A 311 4.86 -10.86 -0.20
C LYS A 311 5.30 -9.75 0.77
N HIS A 312 4.74 -8.55 0.66
CA HIS A 312 5.12 -7.38 1.47
C HIS A 312 3.89 -6.74 2.14
N PRO A 313 3.28 -7.41 3.14
CA PRO A 313 2.04 -6.95 3.77
C PRO A 313 2.17 -5.56 4.40
N LYS A 314 3.35 -5.18 4.91
CA LYS A 314 3.60 -3.84 5.46
C LYS A 314 3.43 -2.73 4.41
N ILE A 315 4.00 -2.93 3.22
CA ILE A 315 3.91 -1.98 2.10
C ILE A 315 2.47 -1.94 1.57
N GLN A 316 1.79 -3.10 1.54
CA GLN A 316 0.39 -3.20 1.19
C GLN A 316 -0.51 -2.39 2.13
N THR A 317 -0.36 -2.55 3.45
CA THR A 317 -1.09 -1.78 4.46
C THR A 317 -0.76 -0.28 4.38
N GLN A 318 0.51 0.07 4.14
CA GLN A 318 0.89 1.47 3.94
C GLN A 318 0.18 2.08 2.74
N LEU A 319 0.18 1.38 1.59
CA LEU A 319 -0.53 1.84 0.39
C LEU A 319 -2.04 1.96 0.64
N TYR A 320 -2.66 0.99 1.31
CA TYR A 320 -4.07 1.05 1.69
C TYR A 320 -4.39 2.32 2.49
N ASN A 321 -3.64 2.58 3.56
CA ASN A 321 -3.84 3.74 4.44
C ASN A 321 -3.63 5.07 3.69
N GLU A 322 -2.57 5.16 2.88
CA GLU A 322 -2.30 6.36 2.08
C GLU A 322 -3.40 6.61 1.04
N LEU A 323 -3.97 5.55 0.45
CA LEU A 323 -5.06 5.68 -0.51
C LEU A 323 -6.35 6.20 0.14
N GLN A 324 -6.62 5.95 1.43
CA GLN A 324 -7.80 6.49 2.10
C GLN A 324 -7.76 8.03 2.19
N SER A 325 -6.58 8.59 2.44
CA SER A 325 -6.39 10.06 2.58
C SER A 325 -6.02 10.75 1.27
N ASN A 326 -5.29 10.08 0.37
CA ASN A 326 -4.79 10.63 -0.89
C ASN A 326 -4.88 9.60 -2.03
N PRO A 327 -5.91 9.68 -2.89
CA PRO A 327 -6.05 8.79 -4.06
C PRO A 327 -4.88 8.81 -5.04
N ASN A 328 -4.08 9.88 -5.03
CA ASN A 328 -2.95 10.10 -5.93
C ASN A 328 -1.60 9.99 -5.20
N THR A 329 -1.50 9.11 -4.20
CA THR A 329 -0.24 8.93 -3.47
C THR A 329 0.94 8.60 -4.41
N PRO A 330 2.12 9.23 -4.22
CA PRO A 330 3.35 8.87 -4.92
C PRO A 330 3.77 7.40 -4.71
N LEU A 331 3.34 6.77 -3.61
CA LEU A 331 3.71 5.40 -3.26
C LEU A 331 3.27 4.40 -4.34
N THR A 332 2.08 4.55 -4.92
CA THR A 332 1.60 3.70 -6.03
C THR A 332 2.59 3.67 -7.19
N LYS A 333 3.05 4.85 -7.60
CA LYS A 333 4.01 4.99 -8.70
C LYS A 333 5.37 4.38 -8.35
N ASN A 334 5.79 4.53 -7.09
CA ASN A 334 7.03 3.96 -6.60
C ASN A 334 6.98 2.42 -6.58
N ILE A 335 5.87 1.83 -6.16
CA ILE A 335 5.61 0.39 -6.22
C ILE A 335 5.68 -0.11 -7.66
N VAL A 336 4.93 0.49 -8.58
CA VAL A 336 4.93 0.08 -10.00
C VAL A 336 6.34 0.18 -10.59
N ARG A 337 7.08 1.24 -10.27
CA ARG A 337 8.46 1.42 -10.75
C ARG A 337 9.41 0.37 -10.19
N GLU A 338 9.32 0.06 -8.90
CA GLU A 338 10.15 -0.95 -8.25
C GLU A 338 9.85 -2.35 -8.79
N SER A 339 8.57 -2.67 -8.99
CA SER A 339 8.15 -3.93 -9.60
C SER A 339 8.71 -4.09 -11.02
N LEU A 340 8.65 -3.05 -11.85
CA LEU A 340 9.21 -3.09 -13.21
C LEU A 340 10.75 -3.09 -13.25
N ARG A 341 11.43 -2.62 -12.18
CA ARG A 341 12.89 -2.76 -12.03
C ARG A 341 13.26 -4.21 -11.76
N LEU A 342 12.55 -4.86 -10.84
CA LEU A 342 12.80 -6.26 -10.48
C LEU A 342 12.34 -7.23 -11.57
N TYR A 343 11.15 -7.02 -12.14
CA TYR A 343 10.53 -7.88 -13.13
C TYR A 343 10.23 -7.10 -14.43
N PRO A 344 11.27 -6.68 -15.18
CA PRO A 344 11.07 -6.00 -16.45
C PRO A 344 10.48 -6.96 -17.46
N VAL A 345 9.26 -6.67 -17.94
CA VAL A 345 8.58 -7.48 -18.95
C VAL A 345 9.42 -7.73 -20.21
N ALA A 346 10.19 -6.71 -20.61
CA ALA A 346 11.22 -6.80 -21.65
C ALA A 346 12.60 -6.71 -20.98
N PRO A 347 13.24 -7.84 -20.63
CA PRO A 347 14.54 -7.84 -19.95
C PRO A 347 15.68 -7.37 -20.86
N PHE A 348 15.44 -7.33 -22.18
CA PHE A 348 16.38 -6.91 -23.20
C PHE A 348 15.75 -5.86 -24.13
N LEU A 349 16.51 -4.82 -24.47
CA LEU A 349 16.17 -3.90 -25.55
C LEU A 349 17.20 -4.02 -26.67
N THR A 350 16.79 -3.92 -27.93
CA THR A 350 17.69 -4.15 -29.07
C THR A 350 17.80 -2.92 -29.96
N ARG A 351 19.00 -2.66 -30.48
CA ARG A 351 19.29 -1.60 -31.45
C ARG A 351 20.31 -2.06 -32.49
N PHE A 352 20.13 -1.62 -33.73
CA PHE A 352 21.20 -1.58 -34.73
C PHE A 352 21.71 -0.14 -34.82
N LEU A 353 23.02 0.04 -34.73
CA LEU A 353 23.63 1.36 -34.91
C LEU A 353 23.89 1.61 -36.41
N PRO A 354 23.46 2.74 -36.99
CA PRO A 354 23.58 3.01 -38.42
C PRO A 354 25.02 3.33 -38.84
N GLU A 355 25.87 3.74 -37.91
CA GLU A 355 27.24 4.21 -38.13
C GLU A 355 28.21 3.56 -37.12
N ASP A 356 29.49 3.55 -37.46
CA ASP A 356 30.55 3.12 -36.54
C ASP A 356 30.53 4.05 -35.32
N THR A 357 30.39 3.47 -34.13
CA THR A 357 30.15 4.21 -32.90
C THR A 357 31.20 3.87 -31.85
N ASN A 358 31.76 4.87 -31.18
CA ASN A 358 32.63 4.67 -30.02
C ASN A 358 31.83 4.83 -28.71
N ILE A 359 31.84 3.80 -27.87
CA ILE A 359 31.25 3.85 -26.53
C ILE A 359 32.37 3.60 -25.53
N ASP A 360 32.77 4.63 -24.77
CA ASP A 360 33.82 4.57 -23.74
C ASP A 360 35.14 3.89 -24.18
N GLY A 361 35.56 4.12 -25.43
CA GLY A 361 36.78 3.56 -26.01
C GLY A 361 36.59 2.20 -26.70
N TYR A 362 35.39 1.61 -26.65
CA TYR A 362 35.02 0.44 -27.44
C TYR A 362 34.47 0.86 -28.80
N GLU A 363 35.05 0.34 -29.88
CA GLU A 363 34.53 0.56 -31.24
C GLU A 363 33.46 -0.48 -31.57
N ILE A 364 32.29 0.02 -31.94
CA ILE A 364 31.14 -0.77 -32.37
C ILE A 364 30.92 -0.51 -33.87
N PRO A 365 31.17 -1.50 -34.74
CA PRO A 365 30.94 -1.34 -36.17
C PRO A 365 29.47 -1.06 -36.49
N LYS A 366 29.22 -0.34 -37.58
CA LYS A 366 27.88 -0.12 -38.13
C LYS A 366 27.15 -1.44 -38.36
N ASN A 367 25.82 -1.40 -38.24
CA ASN A 367 24.93 -2.55 -38.35
C ASN A 367 25.21 -3.68 -37.35
N THR A 368 25.95 -3.41 -36.27
CA THR A 368 26.10 -4.37 -35.17
C THR A 368 24.85 -4.34 -34.30
N LEU A 369 24.34 -5.53 -33.95
CA LEU A 369 23.26 -5.70 -32.99
C LEU A 369 23.78 -5.42 -31.57
N VAL A 370 23.24 -4.39 -30.93
CA VAL A 370 23.47 -4.07 -29.53
C VAL A 370 22.24 -4.42 -28.71
N ILE A 371 22.44 -5.19 -27.64
CA ILE A 371 21.41 -5.65 -26.72
C ILE A 371 21.65 -5.02 -25.35
N LEU A 372 20.68 -4.25 -24.88
CA LEU A 372 20.71 -3.59 -23.58
C LEU A 372 20.07 -4.51 -22.53
N SER A 373 20.88 -4.96 -21.56
CA SER A 373 20.52 -5.90 -20.49
C SER A 373 19.80 -5.18 -19.34
N ILE A 374 18.49 -4.93 -19.49
CA ILE A 374 17.69 -4.20 -18.51
C ILE A 374 17.58 -4.95 -17.19
N TYR A 375 17.45 -6.28 -17.25
CA TYR A 375 17.42 -7.13 -16.06
C TYR A 375 18.67 -6.95 -15.19
N THR A 376 19.86 -6.92 -15.82
CA THR A 376 21.15 -6.74 -15.15
C THR A 376 21.33 -5.32 -14.65
N SER A 377 21.04 -4.31 -15.48
CA SER A 377 21.14 -2.89 -15.08
C SER A 377 20.26 -2.59 -13.86
N GLY A 378 19.04 -3.15 -13.82
CA GLY A 378 18.14 -3.04 -12.69
C GLY A 378 18.60 -3.74 -11.41
N ARG A 379 19.65 -4.56 -11.47
CA ARG A 379 20.22 -5.33 -10.36
C ARG A 379 21.67 -4.96 -10.02
N ASP A 380 22.17 -3.89 -10.61
CA ASP A 380 23.55 -3.45 -10.39
C ASP A 380 23.67 -2.70 -9.05
N PRO A 381 24.47 -3.22 -8.09
CA PRO A 381 24.67 -2.58 -6.79
C PRO A 381 25.35 -1.21 -6.87
N LYS A 382 25.98 -0.86 -8.00
CA LYS A 382 26.50 0.49 -8.27
C LYS A 382 25.40 1.55 -8.23
N TYR A 383 24.18 1.18 -8.62
CA TYR A 383 23.05 2.11 -8.74
C TYR A 383 21.97 1.84 -7.69
N PHE A 384 21.77 0.59 -7.30
CA PHE A 384 20.70 0.19 -6.38
C PHE A 384 21.27 -0.49 -5.14
N GLU A 385 21.15 0.16 -3.98
CA GLU A 385 21.43 -0.49 -2.69
C GLU A 385 20.45 -1.64 -2.46
N ASN A 386 20.96 -2.81 -2.03
CA ASN A 386 20.19 -4.05 -1.88
C ASN A 386 19.34 -4.36 -3.13
N PRO A 387 19.97 -4.56 -4.31
CA PRO A 387 19.28 -4.57 -5.59
C PRO A 387 18.28 -5.70 -5.75
N ALA A 388 18.39 -6.78 -4.96
CA ALA A 388 17.46 -7.90 -5.00
C ALA A 388 16.17 -7.64 -4.21
N GLU A 389 16.16 -6.67 -3.28
CA GLU A 389 15.02 -6.39 -2.42
C GLU A 389 14.00 -5.49 -3.09
N PHE A 390 12.72 -5.68 -2.75
CA PHE A 390 11.62 -4.83 -3.17
C PHE A 390 11.48 -3.66 -2.19
N GLN A 391 11.99 -2.48 -2.59
CA GLN A 391 12.01 -1.29 -1.74
C GLN A 391 11.46 -0.06 -2.50
N PRO A 392 10.13 0.16 -2.52
CA PRO A 392 9.52 1.32 -3.19
C PRO A 392 10.04 2.67 -2.69
N ASP A 393 10.41 2.79 -1.42
CA ASP A 393 10.87 4.05 -0.83
C ASP A 393 12.16 4.59 -1.45
N ARG A 394 12.97 3.75 -2.13
CA ARG A 394 14.16 4.21 -2.86
C ARG A 394 13.86 5.24 -3.96
N TRP A 395 12.59 5.34 -4.37
CA TRP A 395 12.13 6.29 -5.39
C TRP A 395 11.69 7.63 -4.80
N VAL A 396 11.79 7.84 -3.48
CA VAL A 396 11.59 9.14 -2.83
C VAL A 396 12.82 10.02 -3.05
N ARG A 397 12.61 11.30 -3.42
CA ARG A 397 13.69 12.21 -3.84
C ARG A 397 14.72 12.53 -2.75
N ASP A 398 14.32 12.44 -1.49
CA ASP A 398 15.14 12.86 -0.34
C ASP A 398 16.02 11.73 0.23
N HIS A 399 15.89 10.50 -0.28
CA HIS A 399 16.81 9.41 0.05
C HIS A 399 18.11 9.51 -0.77
N GLY A 400 19.05 10.31 -0.25
CA GLY A 400 20.49 10.22 -0.52
C GLY A 400 20.93 10.26 -1.99
N GLY A 401 21.05 11.45 -2.59
CA GLY A 401 21.95 11.82 -3.70
C GLY A 401 21.86 11.07 -5.06
N ASN A 402 21.32 9.86 -5.13
CA ASN A 402 21.49 8.92 -6.23
C ASN A 402 20.23 8.69 -7.07
N PHE A 403 19.12 9.35 -6.72
CA PHE A 403 17.82 9.25 -7.41
C PHE A 403 17.92 9.41 -8.93
N LYS A 404 18.74 10.37 -9.39
CA LYS A 404 18.94 10.61 -10.82
C LYS A 404 19.61 9.42 -11.51
N GLN A 405 20.63 8.82 -10.89
CA GLN A 405 21.33 7.66 -11.47
C GLN A 405 20.44 6.41 -11.43
N MET A 406 19.65 6.22 -10.37
CA MET A 406 18.68 5.12 -10.27
C MET A 406 17.63 5.17 -11.39
N ILE A 407 17.02 6.34 -11.64
CA ILE A 407 16.11 6.53 -12.78
C ILE A 407 16.83 6.23 -14.08
N GLN A 408 18.12 6.57 -14.15
CA GLN A 408 18.89 6.34 -15.35
C GLN A 408 19.21 4.85 -15.57
N ALA A 409 19.32 4.07 -14.50
CA ALA A 409 19.65 2.65 -14.54
C ALA A 409 18.46 1.72 -14.79
N THR A 410 17.23 2.24 -14.73
CA THR A 410 16.02 1.47 -15.08
C THR A 410 15.29 2.13 -16.26
N MET A 411 14.94 1.34 -17.27
CA MET A 411 14.24 1.83 -18.46
C MET A 411 13.25 0.78 -19.03
N PRO A 412 12.25 0.36 -18.24
CA PRO A 412 11.31 -0.70 -18.64
C PRO A 412 10.50 -0.36 -19.90
N PHE A 413 10.37 0.93 -20.24
CA PHE A 413 9.68 1.42 -21.43
C PHE A 413 10.63 1.95 -22.53
N ALA A 414 11.94 1.69 -22.39
CA ALA A 414 13.02 2.29 -23.18
C ALA A 414 13.01 3.83 -23.16
N ILE A 415 13.96 4.43 -23.89
CA ILE A 415 14.01 5.88 -24.16
C ILE A 415 14.19 6.12 -25.67
N GLY A 416 14.28 7.39 -26.08
CA GLY A 416 14.49 7.75 -27.48
C GLY A 416 13.22 7.76 -28.33
N ALA A 417 13.39 7.86 -29.65
CA ALA A 417 12.28 8.08 -30.58
C ALA A 417 11.38 6.83 -30.71
N ARG A 418 11.95 5.63 -30.49
CA ARG A 418 11.26 4.34 -30.53
C ARG A 418 11.05 3.73 -29.14
N SER A 419 10.83 4.58 -28.13
CA SER A 419 10.36 4.13 -26.82
C SER A 419 8.96 3.49 -26.92
N CYS A 420 8.51 2.80 -25.87
CA CYS A 420 7.17 2.21 -25.86
C CYS A 420 6.10 3.28 -26.16
N ILE A 421 5.25 3.04 -27.17
CA ILE A 421 4.14 3.94 -27.54
C ILE A 421 3.02 3.89 -26.49
N GLY A 422 2.79 2.71 -25.91
CA GLY A 422 1.79 2.48 -24.88
C GLY A 422 2.24 2.84 -23.47
N ARG A 423 3.40 3.49 -23.28
CA ARG A 423 3.95 3.78 -21.94
C ARG A 423 2.93 4.45 -21.02
N LYS A 424 2.22 5.47 -21.51
CA LYS A 424 1.25 6.20 -20.68
C LYS A 424 0.03 5.35 -20.33
N ILE A 425 -0.47 4.58 -21.29
CA ILE A 425 -1.54 3.60 -21.06
C ILE A 425 -1.10 2.60 -19.98
N ALA A 426 0.09 2.00 -20.14
CA ALA A 426 0.66 1.06 -19.20
C ALA A 426 0.85 1.64 -17.79
N GLU A 427 1.42 2.84 -17.68
CA GLU A 427 1.60 3.52 -16.40
C GLU A 427 0.26 3.78 -15.70
N ILE A 428 -0.75 4.29 -16.42
CA ILE A 428 -2.07 4.62 -15.88
C ILE A 428 -2.80 3.34 -15.46
N GLN A 429 -2.87 2.34 -16.34
CA GLN A 429 -3.58 1.09 -16.04
C GLN A 429 -2.96 0.31 -14.89
N LEU A 430 -1.63 0.23 -14.81
CA LEU A 430 -0.96 -0.45 -13.70
C LEU A 430 -1.19 0.27 -12.36
N GLN A 431 -1.13 1.60 -12.35
CA GLN A 431 -1.36 2.38 -11.13
C GLN A 431 -2.82 2.34 -10.68
N MET A 432 -3.75 2.50 -11.62
CA MET A 432 -5.19 2.54 -11.32
C MET A 432 -5.70 1.18 -10.85
N ALA A 433 -5.33 0.09 -11.52
CA ALA A 433 -5.73 -1.25 -11.07
C ALA A 433 -5.10 -1.62 -9.73
N LEU A 434 -3.83 -1.26 -9.48
CA LEU A 434 -3.22 -1.45 -8.17
C LEU A 434 -3.99 -0.70 -7.08
N ASN A 435 -4.33 0.57 -7.31
CA ASN A 435 -5.08 1.38 -6.35
C ASN A 435 -6.46 0.80 -6.06
N GLU A 436 -7.23 0.47 -7.09
CA GLU A 436 -8.58 -0.06 -6.92
C GLU A 436 -8.59 -1.44 -6.26
N ILE A 437 -7.62 -2.30 -6.59
CA ILE A 437 -7.48 -3.60 -5.94
C ILE A 437 -7.13 -3.42 -4.46
N ILE A 438 -6.10 -2.64 -4.12
CA ILE A 438 -5.65 -2.50 -2.73
C ILE A 438 -6.67 -1.75 -1.87
N ARG A 439 -7.46 -0.85 -2.44
CA ARG A 439 -8.59 -0.20 -1.74
C ARG A 439 -9.65 -1.19 -1.27
N LYS A 440 -9.86 -2.28 -2.01
CA LYS A 440 -10.97 -3.22 -1.78
C LYS A 440 -10.52 -4.58 -1.26
N PHE A 441 -9.25 -4.95 -1.43
CA PHE A 441 -8.77 -6.29 -1.10
C PHE A 441 -7.40 -6.24 -0.41
N SER A 442 -7.22 -7.14 0.55
CA SER A 442 -5.92 -7.61 0.98
C SER A 442 -5.54 -8.82 0.12
N VAL A 443 -4.40 -8.73 -0.56
CA VAL A 443 -3.89 -9.75 -1.47
C VAL A 443 -2.87 -10.63 -0.73
N VAL A 444 -3.08 -11.95 -0.75
CA VAL A 444 -2.27 -12.94 -0.04
C VAL A 444 -1.82 -14.05 -1.00
N SER A 445 -0.53 -14.41 -0.97
CA SER A 445 0.01 -15.51 -1.78
C SER A 445 -0.29 -16.86 -1.12
N LYS A 446 -0.84 -17.79 -1.91
CA LYS A 446 -1.01 -19.22 -1.58
C LYS A 446 0.05 -20.12 -2.25
N ASN A 447 1.05 -19.53 -2.90
CA ASN A 447 2.20 -20.30 -3.38
C ASN A 447 3.04 -20.80 -2.18
N GLU A 448 3.28 -22.11 -2.12
CA GLU A 448 4.15 -22.74 -1.08
C GLU A 448 5.63 -22.39 -1.28
N GLU A 449 6.05 -22.26 -2.54
CA GLU A 449 7.40 -21.91 -2.93
C GLU A 449 7.40 -20.56 -3.68
N ASP A 450 8.56 -19.90 -3.68
CA ASP A 450 8.74 -18.69 -4.47
C ASP A 450 8.61 -18.93 -5.97
N VAL A 451 8.06 -17.92 -6.65
CA VAL A 451 7.80 -17.94 -8.09
C VAL A 451 8.93 -17.21 -8.78
N GLU A 452 9.68 -17.94 -9.61
CA GLU A 452 10.83 -17.38 -10.31
C GLU A 452 10.42 -16.72 -11.62
N MET A 453 11.22 -15.76 -12.08
CA MET A 453 11.10 -15.20 -13.42
C MET A 453 11.73 -16.15 -14.44
N ILE A 454 11.01 -16.44 -15.52
CA ILE A 454 11.53 -17.12 -16.72
C ILE A 454 11.15 -16.34 -17.98
N LEU A 455 11.80 -16.65 -19.11
CA LEU A 455 11.47 -16.02 -20.38
C LEU A 455 10.65 -16.94 -21.27
N LYS A 456 9.52 -16.43 -21.75
CA LYS A 456 8.76 -16.95 -22.89
C LYS A 456 8.53 -15.82 -23.87
N MET A 457 9.61 -15.36 -24.53
CA MET A 457 9.73 -14.06 -25.23
C MET A 457 9.73 -12.84 -24.31
N VAL A 458 8.80 -12.79 -23.35
CA VAL A 458 8.73 -11.80 -22.28
C VAL A 458 9.02 -12.45 -20.93
N ALA A 459 9.25 -11.63 -19.90
CA ALA A 459 9.40 -12.13 -18.54
C ALA A 459 8.06 -12.57 -17.95
N VAL A 460 7.95 -13.85 -17.60
CA VAL A 460 6.73 -14.48 -17.06
C VAL A 460 7.05 -15.27 -15.79
N PRO A 461 6.04 -15.56 -14.96
CA PRO A 461 6.17 -16.50 -13.85
C PRO A 461 6.57 -17.92 -14.28
N SER A 462 7.43 -18.58 -13.51
CA SER A 462 7.85 -19.97 -13.75
C SER A 462 6.74 -20.99 -13.46
N LYS A 463 5.81 -20.62 -12.58
CA LYS A 463 4.67 -21.41 -12.13
C LYS A 463 3.48 -20.49 -11.89
N LEU A 464 2.28 -21.07 -11.82
CA LEU A 464 1.04 -20.32 -11.58
C LEU A 464 1.14 -19.49 -10.29
N VAL A 465 0.85 -18.19 -10.36
CA VAL A 465 0.73 -17.32 -9.19
C VAL A 465 -0.66 -17.51 -8.57
N LYS A 466 -0.69 -18.03 -7.34
CA LYS A 466 -1.93 -18.30 -6.61
C LYS A 466 -2.17 -17.19 -5.60
N LEU A 467 -3.03 -16.22 -5.93
CA LEU A 467 -3.36 -15.09 -5.05
C LEU A 467 -4.80 -15.19 -4.54
N GLU A 468 -4.96 -15.10 -3.23
CA GLU A 468 -6.23 -14.89 -2.54
C GLU A 468 -6.47 -13.38 -2.38
N PHE A 469 -7.70 -12.94 -2.63
CA PHE A 469 -8.13 -11.55 -2.49
C PHE A 469 -9.18 -11.49 -1.38
N CYS A 470 -8.76 -11.14 -0.18
CA CYS A 470 -9.65 -11.00 0.96
C CYS A 470 -10.30 -9.61 0.90
N GLU A 471 -11.61 -9.53 0.66
CA GLU A 471 -12.31 -8.24 0.63
C GLU A 471 -12.11 -7.52 1.97
N LEU A 472 -11.54 -6.31 1.88
CA LEU A 472 -11.46 -5.39 2.99
C LEU A 472 -12.87 -4.83 3.17
N GLN A 473 -13.47 -5.08 4.31
CA GLN A 473 -14.75 -4.48 4.64
C GLN A 473 -14.61 -2.96 4.48
N SER A 474 -15.42 -2.36 3.61
CA SER A 474 -15.47 -0.90 3.51
C SER A 474 -15.85 -0.37 4.88
N GLU A 475 -15.03 0.50 5.46
CA GLU A 475 -15.35 1.24 6.70
C GLU A 475 -16.68 2.02 6.59
N ALA A 476 -17.28 2.13 5.39
CA ALA A 476 -18.58 2.73 5.15
C ALA A 476 -19.78 1.97 5.77
N ASP A 477 -19.63 0.72 6.21
CA ASP A 477 -20.72 -0.05 6.85
C ASP A 477 -20.40 -0.51 8.28
N VAL A 478 -19.27 -0.10 8.86
CA VAL A 478 -19.04 -0.28 10.31
C VAL A 478 -19.61 0.95 11.02
N THR A 479 -20.88 0.88 11.39
CA THR A 479 -21.46 1.80 12.36
C THR A 479 -20.85 1.51 13.72
N GLU A 480 -19.80 2.25 14.10
CA GLU A 480 -19.30 2.22 15.46
C GLU A 480 -20.20 3.08 16.35
N VAL A 481 -20.72 2.49 17.43
CA VAL A 481 -21.46 3.26 18.44
C VAL A 481 -20.46 4.12 19.20
N VAL A 482 -20.68 5.42 19.19
CA VAL A 482 -19.83 6.42 19.85
C VAL A 482 -20.62 7.22 20.88
N ALA A 483 -19.93 7.77 21.88
CA ALA A 483 -20.49 8.73 22.82
C ALA A 483 -20.21 10.16 22.36
N ILE A 484 -21.25 11.00 22.27
CA ILE A 484 -21.13 12.39 21.80
C ILE A 484 -21.41 13.35 22.95
N LYS A 485 -20.42 14.19 23.31
CA LYS A 485 -20.58 15.29 24.27
C LYS A 485 -20.79 16.58 23.49
N VAL A 486 -22.01 17.12 23.52
CA VAL A 486 -22.42 18.31 22.76
C VAL A 486 -22.41 19.55 23.67
N LEU A 487 -21.77 20.63 23.22
CA LEU A 487 -21.89 21.92 23.89
C LEU A 487 -23.24 22.56 23.54
N LYS A 488 -24.08 22.83 24.54
CA LYS A 488 -25.42 23.43 24.33
C LYS A 488 -25.31 24.77 23.59
N GLU A 489 -26.25 25.07 22.70
CA GLU A 489 -26.29 26.33 21.94
C GLU A 489 -26.37 27.59 22.82
N THR A 490 -26.88 27.43 24.04
CA THR A 490 -27.01 28.48 25.07
C THR A 490 -25.80 28.57 26.00
N ALA A 491 -24.70 27.88 25.71
CA ALA A 491 -23.50 27.87 26.53
C ALA A 491 -22.88 29.28 26.64
N THR A 492 -22.41 29.63 27.84
CA THR A 492 -21.68 30.88 28.04
C THR A 492 -20.29 30.79 27.42
N ARG A 493 -19.64 31.94 27.21
CA ARG A 493 -18.28 32.00 26.69
C ARG A 493 -17.29 31.22 27.58
N GLU A 494 -17.48 31.25 28.89
CA GLU A 494 -16.66 30.47 29.83
C GLU A 494 -16.81 28.96 29.60
N ALA A 495 -18.01 28.48 29.27
CA ALA A 495 -18.26 27.09 28.95
C ALA A 495 -17.66 26.68 27.60
N GLU A 496 -17.60 27.58 26.61
CA GLU A 496 -16.86 27.37 25.36
C GLU A 496 -15.33 27.27 25.61
N GLU A 497 -14.78 28.14 26.46
CA GLU A 497 -13.37 28.08 26.84
C GLU A 497 -13.02 26.81 27.63
N ASP A 498 -13.90 26.37 28.53
CA ASP A 498 -13.77 25.09 29.23
C ASP A 498 -13.84 23.89 28.27
N PHE A 499 -14.73 23.93 27.28
CA PHE A 499 -14.83 22.91 26.24
C PHE A 499 -13.53 22.78 25.45
N LEU A 500 -12.96 23.90 24.97
CA LEU A 500 -11.70 23.88 24.21
C LEU A 500 -10.52 23.41 25.07
N ARG A 501 -10.45 23.83 26.33
CA ARG A 501 -9.43 23.33 27.27
C ARG A 501 -9.53 21.82 27.45
N GLU A 502 -10.74 21.29 27.58
CA GLU A 502 -10.97 19.85 27.71
C GLU A 502 -10.56 19.10 26.44
N VAL A 503 -10.84 19.64 25.24
CA VAL A 503 -10.32 19.09 23.96
C VAL A 503 -8.80 19.01 23.96
N ASP A 504 -8.11 20.10 24.29
CA ASP A 504 -6.65 20.16 24.28
C ASP A 504 -6.04 19.11 25.21
N ILE A 505 -6.59 18.98 26.44
CA ILE A 505 -6.16 17.99 27.42
C ILE A 505 -6.40 16.57 26.89
N MET A 506 -7.61 16.28 26.41
CA MET A 506 -8.00 14.94 25.98
C MET A 506 -7.25 14.47 24.73
N SER A 507 -6.96 15.37 23.80
CA SER A 507 -6.21 15.06 22.59
C SER A 507 -4.77 14.59 22.86
N ALA A 508 -4.22 14.97 24.02
CA ALA A 508 -2.84 14.65 24.42
C ALA A 508 -2.70 13.28 25.11
N PHE A 509 -3.80 12.63 25.50
CA PHE A 509 -3.75 11.39 26.28
C PHE A 509 -4.07 10.14 25.46
N ARG A 510 -3.24 9.10 25.61
CA ARG A 510 -3.42 7.78 24.98
C ARG A 510 -3.04 6.67 25.95
N HIS A 511 -4.04 6.01 26.53
CA HIS A 511 -3.82 4.92 27.48
C HIS A 511 -5.04 4.00 27.58
N SER A 512 -4.84 2.69 27.84
CA SER A 512 -5.91 1.69 27.91
C SER A 512 -6.96 1.93 29.01
N ASN A 513 -6.63 2.75 30.02
CA ASN A 513 -7.49 3.08 31.16
C ASN A 513 -7.81 4.58 31.25
N ILE A 514 -7.64 5.34 30.16
CA ILE A 514 -8.10 6.72 30.02
C ILE A 514 -9.08 6.76 28.84
N LEU A 515 -10.19 7.48 28.95
CA LEU A 515 -11.20 7.57 27.89
C LEU A 515 -10.61 8.21 26.63
N SER A 516 -10.86 7.62 25.47
CA SER A 516 -10.25 8.07 24.20
C SER A 516 -11.16 9.06 23.48
N LEU A 517 -10.61 10.24 23.16
CA LEU A 517 -11.22 11.19 22.23
C LEU A 517 -10.95 10.73 20.80
N LEU A 518 -12.01 10.32 20.09
CA LEU A 518 -11.95 9.84 18.70
C LEU A 518 -11.94 10.98 17.69
N GLY A 519 -12.63 12.09 18.02
CA GLY A 519 -12.70 13.26 17.16
C GLY A 519 -13.39 14.46 17.81
N VAL A 520 -13.28 15.61 17.15
CA VAL A 520 -13.93 16.86 17.57
C VAL A 520 -14.61 17.48 16.35
N VAL A 521 -15.86 17.87 16.52
CA VAL A 521 -16.60 18.68 15.54
C VAL A 521 -16.53 20.12 16.02
N LEU A 522 -15.80 20.95 15.28
CA LEU A 522 -15.75 22.39 15.51
C LEU A 522 -16.95 23.07 14.86
N ARG A 523 -17.32 24.25 15.37
CA ARG A 523 -18.49 25.01 14.91
C ARG A 523 -18.43 25.23 13.39
N ASP A 524 -19.41 24.67 12.67
CA ASP A 524 -19.65 24.89 11.23
C ASP A 524 -21.17 25.07 11.02
N ALA A 525 -21.56 25.75 9.95
CA ALA A 525 -22.89 26.28 9.63
C ALA A 525 -24.09 25.41 10.08
N GLY A 526 -24.51 25.57 11.35
CA GLY A 526 -25.69 24.92 11.93
C GLY A 526 -25.42 23.78 12.93
N VAL A 527 -24.18 23.48 13.30
CA VAL A 527 -23.82 22.38 14.21
C VAL A 527 -23.08 22.91 15.45
N SER A 528 -23.60 22.57 16.64
CA SER A 528 -22.94 22.88 17.92
C SER A 528 -21.63 22.11 18.08
N PRO A 529 -20.58 22.66 18.73
CA PRO A 529 -19.34 21.94 18.98
C PRO A 529 -19.57 20.60 19.70
N MET A 530 -18.88 19.54 19.26
CA MET A 530 -19.03 18.20 19.83
C MET A 530 -17.68 17.51 20.03
N MET A 531 -17.56 16.74 21.10
CA MET A 531 -16.49 15.76 21.28
C MET A 531 -17.05 14.37 21.04
N VAL A 532 -16.34 13.57 20.26
CA VAL A 532 -16.69 12.18 19.94
C VAL A 532 -15.76 11.27 20.73
N PHE A 533 -16.30 10.47 21.63
CA PHE A 533 -15.58 9.52 22.45
C PHE A 533 -15.97 8.09 22.09
N GLU A 534 -15.11 7.14 22.45
CA GLU A 534 -15.50 5.72 22.50
C GLU A 534 -16.73 5.52 23.40
N TYR A 535 -17.62 4.62 23.01
CA TYR A 535 -18.84 4.34 23.79
C TYR A 535 -18.58 3.32 24.91
N MET A 536 -19.01 3.67 26.12
CA MET A 536 -18.87 2.85 27.34
C MET A 536 -20.26 2.39 27.80
N PRO A 537 -20.76 1.23 27.33
CA PRO A 537 -22.18 0.85 27.40
C PRO A 537 -22.74 0.66 28.81
N HIS A 538 -21.90 0.44 29.82
CA HIS A 538 -22.36 0.25 31.20
C HIS A 538 -22.37 1.55 32.02
N GLY A 539 -22.08 2.70 31.40
CA GLY A 539 -22.13 4.00 32.07
C GLY A 539 -21.03 4.17 33.11
N ASP A 540 -21.30 4.94 34.15
CA ASP A 540 -20.34 5.23 35.21
C ASP A 540 -20.24 4.10 36.25
N LEU A 541 -19.03 3.95 36.81
CA LEU A 541 -18.71 2.87 37.74
C LEU A 541 -19.50 2.97 39.05
N ALA A 542 -19.90 4.17 39.49
CA ALA A 542 -20.67 4.32 40.72
C ALA A 542 -22.08 3.75 40.59
N GLU A 543 -22.72 3.90 39.42
CA GLU A 543 -24.00 3.24 39.10
C GLU A 543 -23.85 1.73 38.99
N VAL A 544 -22.82 1.24 38.28
CA VAL A 544 -22.54 -0.20 38.13
C VAL A 544 -22.34 -0.88 39.48
N LEU A 545 -21.63 -0.23 40.41
CA LEU A 545 -21.41 -0.72 41.77
C LEU A 545 -22.71 -0.73 42.60
N ARG A 546 -23.52 0.35 42.54
CA ARG A 546 -24.80 0.44 43.27
C ARG A 546 -25.82 -0.58 42.79
N ALA A 547 -25.83 -0.89 41.50
CA ALA A 547 -26.71 -1.89 40.91
C ALA A 547 -26.51 -3.30 41.51
N GLN A 548 -25.30 -3.61 42.02
CA GLN A 548 -25.02 -4.91 42.66
C GLN A 548 -25.88 -5.18 43.90
N LYS A 549 -26.34 -4.12 44.61
CA LYS A 549 -27.15 -4.22 45.83
C LYS A 549 -28.67 -4.35 45.59
N LYS A 550 -29.17 -3.92 44.43
CA LYS A 550 -30.62 -3.77 44.15
C LYS A 550 -31.26 -5.00 43.49
N ARG A 551 -30.74 -6.21 43.67
CA ARG A 551 -31.22 -7.42 42.96
C ARG A 551 -32.59 -7.93 43.43
N HIS A 552 -33.64 -7.18 43.10
CA HIS A 552 -34.93 -7.68 42.64
C HIS A 552 -35.45 -6.72 41.55
N ALA A 553 -35.64 -7.25 40.34
CA ALA A 553 -36.28 -6.65 39.15
C ALA A 553 -35.39 -5.92 38.10
N THR A 554 -35.29 -6.58 36.93
CA THR A 554 -35.53 -6.05 35.56
C THR A 554 -34.45 -5.46 34.65
N GLU A 555 -33.15 -5.43 34.96
CA GLU A 555 -32.14 -5.02 33.95
C GLU A 555 -31.17 -6.15 33.59
N GLU A 556 -31.33 -6.75 32.40
CA GLU A 556 -30.57 -7.89 31.88
C GLU A 556 -29.09 -7.58 31.52
N ASN A 557 -28.63 -6.33 31.65
CA ASN A 557 -27.38 -5.87 31.03
C ASN A 557 -26.28 -5.34 31.97
N VAL A 558 -26.37 -5.49 33.30
CA VAL A 558 -25.31 -5.02 34.23
C VAL A 558 -24.43 -6.19 34.70
N PRO A 559 -23.09 -6.11 34.56
CA PRO A 559 -22.19 -7.21 34.92
C PRO A 559 -22.20 -7.50 36.42
N ILE A 560 -22.20 -8.78 36.80
CA ILE A 560 -22.09 -9.23 38.20
C ILE A 560 -20.62 -9.16 38.61
N LEU A 561 -20.30 -8.37 39.64
CA LEU A 561 -18.92 -8.15 40.07
C LEU A 561 -18.50 -9.12 41.18
N THR A 562 -17.40 -9.84 40.96
CA THR A 562 -16.73 -10.66 41.98
C THR A 562 -15.64 -9.87 42.70
N SER A 563 -15.11 -10.39 43.81
CA SER A 563 -13.95 -9.78 44.50
C SER A 563 -12.72 -9.62 43.58
N LYS A 564 -12.57 -10.48 42.57
CA LYS A 564 -11.52 -10.38 41.55
C LYS A 564 -11.76 -9.17 40.64
N ASP A 565 -13.01 -8.92 40.27
CA ASP A 565 -13.38 -7.81 39.39
C ASP A 565 -13.19 -6.47 40.12
N LEU A 566 -13.56 -6.39 41.40
CA LEU A 566 -13.26 -5.21 42.24
C LEU A 566 -11.76 -4.90 42.30
N LEU A 567 -10.92 -5.92 42.47
CA LEU A 567 -9.46 -5.77 42.45
C LEU A 567 -8.94 -5.34 41.07
N SER A 568 -9.51 -5.91 40.00
CA SER A 568 -9.18 -5.55 38.61
C SER A 568 -9.53 -4.08 38.31
N ILE A 569 -10.71 -3.63 38.75
CA ILE A 569 -11.15 -2.24 38.61
C ILE A 569 -10.19 -1.29 39.33
N ALA A 570 -9.83 -1.59 40.58
CA ALA A 570 -8.87 -0.80 41.35
C ALA A 570 -7.51 -0.71 40.64
N LEU A 571 -7.00 -1.83 40.11
CA LEU A 571 -5.76 -1.90 39.36
C LEU A 571 -5.80 -1.07 38.07
N GLN A 572 -6.91 -1.12 37.33
CA GLN A 572 -7.09 -0.37 36.09
C GLN A 572 -7.11 1.15 36.31
N ILE A 573 -7.82 1.61 37.35
CA ILE A 573 -7.82 3.03 37.73
C ILE A 573 -6.40 3.46 38.19
N ALA A 574 -5.69 2.62 38.97
CA ALA A 574 -4.29 2.90 39.32
C ALA A 574 -3.38 2.98 38.09
N SER A 575 -3.61 2.14 37.08
CA SER A 575 -2.88 2.19 35.80
C SER A 575 -3.08 3.52 35.08
N GLY A 576 -4.34 3.98 34.97
CA GLY A 576 -4.67 5.27 34.38
C GLY A 576 -4.05 6.45 35.14
N MET A 577 -4.15 6.47 36.46
CA MET A 577 -3.57 7.53 37.29
C MET A 577 -2.04 7.52 37.30
N ARG A 578 -1.40 6.35 37.20
CA ARG A 578 0.05 6.24 37.01
C ARG A 578 0.48 6.89 35.69
N TYR A 579 -0.30 6.70 34.62
CA TYR A 579 -0.06 7.37 33.33
C TYR A 579 -0.22 8.89 33.45
N LEU A 580 -1.31 9.39 34.04
CA LEU A 580 -1.54 10.83 34.21
C LEU A 580 -0.46 11.49 35.09
N ALA A 581 -0.06 10.83 36.18
CA ALA A 581 1.01 11.32 37.05
C ALA A 581 2.36 11.41 36.32
N ALA A 582 2.68 10.47 35.42
CA ALA A 582 3.87 10.53 34.59
C ALA A 582 3.85 11.73 33.62
N GLN A 583 2.67 12.13 33.15
CA GLN A 583 2.47 13.35 32.36
C GLN A 583 2.40 14.63 33.22
N ARG A 584 2.61 14.52 34.54
CA ARG A 584 2.46 15.61 35.53
C ARG A 584 1.08 16.27 35.49
N PHE A 585 0.06 15.49 35.14
CA PHE A 585 -1.31 15.94 35.07
C PHE A 585 -2.05 15.63 36.38
N VAL A 586 -2.76 16.63 36.91
CA VAL A 586 -3.56 16.53 38.15
C VAL A 586 -5.04 16.47 37.76
N HIS A 587 -5.73 15.38 38.13
CA HIS A 587 -7.12 15.11 37.78
C HIS A 587 -8.11 16.02 38.54
N ARG A 588 -7.88 16.27 39.84
CA ARG A 588 -8.67 17.17 40.72
C ARG A 588 -10.08 16.69 41.09
N ASP A 589 -10.65 15.78 40.32
CA ASP A 589 -11.95 15.17 40.61
C ASP A 589 -11.97 13.65 40.34
N LEU A 590 -11.04 12.93 40.95
CA LEU A 590 -10.97 11.47 40.81
C LEU A 590 -12.02 10.80 41.71
N ALA A 591 -13.05 10.21 41.10
CA ALA A 591 -14.13 9.48 41.79
C ALA A 591 -14.68 8.35 40.90
N CYS A 592 -15.40 7.38 41.48
CA CYS A 592 -16.03 6.30 40.69
C CYS A 592 -17.02 6.82 39.63
N ARG A 593 -17.74 7.91 39.89
CA ARG A 593 -18.65 8.54 38.92
C ARG A 593 -17.94 9.09 37.67
N ASN A 594 -16.63 9.35 37.76
CA ASN A 594 -15.78 9.82 36.68
C ASN A 594 -14.95 8.66 36.07
N CYS A 595 -15.34 7.41 36.32
CA CYS A 595 -14.78 6.23 35.68
C CYS A 595 -15.90 5.53 34.89
N LEU A 596 -15.68 5.24 33.61
CA LEU A 596 -16.65 4.59 32.74
C LEU A 596 -16.33 3.12 32.52
N VAL A 597 -17.37 2.30 32.32
CA VAL A 597 -17.27 0.84 32.19
C VAL A 597 -17.68 0.36 30.78
N SER A 598 -16.77 -0.39 30.14
CA SER A 598 -16.98 -0.95 28.80
C SER A 598 -17.78 -2.26 28.85
N ALA A 599 -18.22 -2.80 27.70
CA ALA A 599 -18.86 -4.13 27.63
C ALA A 599 -17.91 -5.28 28.04
N GLY A 600 -16.59 -5.07 27.91
CA GLY A 600 -15.56 -5.95 28.46
C GLY A 600 -15.19 -5.59 29.91
N PRO A 601 -14.24 -6.30 30.53
CA PRO A 601 -13.81 -6.03 31.91
C PRO A 601 -12.95 -4.76 32.05
N THR A 602 -13.16 -3.74 31.21
CA THR A 602 -12.31 -2.55 31.09
C THR A 602 -12.96 -1.33 31.72
N VAL A 603 -12.20 -0.64 32.57
CA VAL A 603 -12.57 0.65 33.17
C VAL A 603 -11.63 1.74 32.69
N LYS A 604 -12.20 2.89 32.32
CA LYS A 604 -11.46 4.06 31.83
C LYS A 604 -11.82 5.30 32.65
N ILE A 605 -10.80 6.05 33.06
CA ILE A 605 -10.98 7.35 33.72
C ILE A 605 -11.45 8.37 32.68
N ALA A 606 -12.48 9.13 33.02
CA ALA A 606 -13.16 10.10 32.18
C ALA A 606 -13.36 11.42 32.94
N ASP A 607 -14.00 12.38 32.25
CA ASP A 607 -14.45 13.68 32.76
C ASP A 607 -13.38 14.54 33.43
N PHE A 608 -12.65 15.30 32.60
CA PHE A 608 -11.64 16.28 33.00
C PHE A 608 -12.24 17.69 33.19
N GLY A 609 -13.57 17.80 33.09
CA GLY A 609 -14.37 19.04 33.05
C GLY A 609 -15.77 18.86 33.67
N MET A 610 -16.66 19.85 33.52
CA MET A 610 -17.91 19.93 34.29
C MET A 610 -19.12 19.30 33.56
N SER A 611 -19.42 18.02 33.78
CA SER A 611 -20.77 17.48 33.59
C SER A 611 -21.43 17.28 34.97
N ARG A 612 -22.60 17.90 35.22
CA ARG A 612 -23.06 18.14 36.62
C ARG A 612 -24.48 17.71 36.98
N ASP A 613 -25.34 17.38 36.03
CA ASP A 613 -26.80 17.41 36.29
C ASP A 613 -27.31 16.30 37.24
N VAL A 614 -26.72 15.09 37.25
CA VAL A 614 -27.20 13.95 38.08
C VAL A 614 -26.57 13.91 39.48
N TYR A 615 -25.36 14.45 39.65
CA TYR A 615 -24.59 14.40 40.91
C TYR A 615 -24.45 15.77 41.59
N THR A 616 -25.34 16.71 41.30
CA THR A 616 -25.27 18.10 41.81
C THR A 616 -25.13 18.21 43.34
N CYS A 617 -25.75 17.29 44.10
CA CYS A 617 -25.70 17.26 45.56
C CYS A 617 -24.33 16.87 46.15
N ASP A 618 -23.45 16.25 45.36
CA ASP A 618 -22.09 15.87 45.76
C ASP A 618 -21.11 17.05 45.71
N TYR A 619 -21.53 18.20 45.18
CA TYR A 619 -20.70 19.39 45.07
C TYR A 619 -21.09 20.48 46.07
N TYR A 620 -20.07 21.08 46.69
CA TYR A 620 -20.21 22.12 47.70
C TYR A 620 -19.39 23.37 47.37
N LYS A 621 -19.81 24.54 47.87
CA LYS A 621 -19.08 25.81 47.70
C LYS A 621 -18.32 26.16 48.97
N ILE A 622 -17.00 26.20 48.88
CA ILE A 622 -16.13 26.70 49.96
C ILE A 622 -15.65 28.10 49.58
N GLY A 623 -16.12 29.13 50.28
CA GLY A 623 -15.55 30.49 50.22
C GLY A 623 -15.57 31.20 48.85
N GLY A 624 -16.35 30.76 47.87
CA GLY A 624 -16.37 31.32 46.51
C GLY A 624 -17.49 30.77 45.60
N SER A 625 -17.41 31.07 44.29
CA SER A 625 -18.44 30.71 43.29
C SER A 625 -18.32 29.29 42.70
N ARG A 626 -17.16 28.62 42.87
CA ARG A 626 -16.87 27.30 42.28
C ARG A 626 -17.36 26.16 43.18
N LEU A 627 -18.10 25.24 42.57
CA LEU A 627 -18.56 23.97 43.17
C LEU A 627 -17.42 22.93 43.18
N LEU A 628 -17.19 22.27 44.32
CA LEU A 628 -16.08 21.34 44.55
C LEU A 628 -16.57 19.99 45.17
N PRO A 629 -15.95 18.85 44.81
CA PRO A 629 -16.33 17.52 45.28
C PRO A 629 -15.72 17.20 46.65
N VAL A 630 -16.12 17.96 47.68
CA VAL A 630 -15.42 18.01 48.99
C VAL A 630 -15.23 16.65 49.68
N ARG A 631 -16.10 15.67 49.41
CA ARG A 631 -16.04 14.33 50.02
C ARG A 631 -14.89 13.46 49.51
N TRP A 632 -14.31 13.81 48.36
CA TRP A 632 -13.16 13.12 47.74
C TRP A 632 -11.85 13.89 47.89
N MET A 633 -11.91 15.10 48.45
CA MET A 633 -10.78 16.03 48.49
C MET A 633 -9.89 15.79 49.71
N SER A 634 -8.60 16.05 49.52
CA SER A 634 -7.61 16.10 50.59
C SER A 634 -7.78 17.33 51.50
N PRO A 635 -7.31 17.30 52.75
CA PRO A 635 -7.39 18.44 53.66
C PRO A 635 -6.77 19.71 53.06
N GLU A 636 -5.62 19.60 52.40
CA GLU A 636 -4.97 20.77 51.78
C GLU A 636 -5.75 21.32 50.57
N SER A 637 -6.48 20.48 49.85
CA SER A 637 -7.37 20.93 48.77
C SER A 637 -8.61 21.63 49.32
N VAL A 638 -9.14 21.15 50.45
CA VAL A 638 -10.31 21.74 51.12
C VAL A 638 -9.96 23.09 51.75
N ILE A 639 -8.82 23.19 52.45
CA ILE A 639 -8.41 24.41 53.17
C ILE A 639 -7.86 25.47 52.20
N TYR A 640 -6.91 25.06 51.34
CA TYR A 640 -6.09 25.99 50.56
C TYR A 640 -6.43 26.01 49.07
N GLY A 641 -7.36 25.18 48.61
CA GLY A 641 -7.64 25.02 47.18
C GLY A 641 -6.47 24.44 46.39
N ARG A 642 -5.52 23.78 47.07
CA ARG A 642 -4.29 23.25 46.45
C ARG A 642 -4.53 21.85 45.89
N PHE A 643 -4.40 21.70 44.57
CA PHE A 643 -4.52 20.43 43.87
C PHE A 643 -3.14 19.98 43.35
N THR A 644 -2.79 18.73 43.63
CA THR A 644 -1.49 18.11 43.36
C THR A 644 -1.66 16.63 43.04
N LEU A 645 -0.59 15.96 42.61
CA LEU A 645 -0.62 14.50 42.43
C LEU A 645 -0.91 13.78 43.76
N GLU A 646 -0.42 14.34 44.86
CA GLU A 646 -0.63 13.84 46.22
C GLU A 646 -2.08 14.01 46.68
N SER A 647 -2.79 15.05 46.21
CA SER A 647 -4.23 15.18 46.46
C SER A 647 -5.04 14.19 45.64
N ASP A 648 -4.62 13.85 44.41
CA ASP A 648 -5.28 12.79 43.64
C ASP A 648 -5.06 11.39 44.26
N ILE A 649 -3.90 11.16 44.90
CA ILE A 649 -3.65 9.93 45.69
C ILE A 649 -4.65 9.82 46.84
N TRP A 650 -4.96 10.92 47.52
CA TRP A 650 -6.01 10.95 48.55
C TRP A 650 -7.37 10.54 47.97
N SER A 651 -7.75 11.13 46.84
CA SER A 651 -9.00 10.80 46.14
C SER A 651 -9.03 9.33 45.67
N TYR A 652 -7.89 8.76 45.25
CA TYR A 652 -7.79 7.34 44.94
C TYR A 652 -8.08 6.45 46.15
N GLY A 653 -7.66 6.84 47.36
CA GLY A 653 -8.05 6.17 48.60
C GLY A 653 -9.57 6.16 48.81
N VAL A 654 -10.25 7.26 48.47
CA VAL A 654 -11.72 7.34 48.50
C VAL A 654 -12.34 6.45 47.42
N ILE A 655 -11.78 6.38 46.21
CA ILE A 655 -12.22 5.43 45.16
C ILE A 655 -12.14 3.99 45.65
N LEU A 656 -11.05 3.58 46.30
CA LEU A 656 -10.94 2.23 46.87
C LEU A 656 -12.11 1.97 47.84
N TRP A 657 -12.50 2.98 48.62
CA TRP A 657 -13.61 2.85 49.55
C TRP A 657 -14.95 2.78 48.82
N GLU A 658 -15.15 3.54 47.75
CA GLU A 658 -16.33 3.46 46.90
C GLU A 658 -16.47 2.08 46.24
N ILE A 659 -15.38 1.51 45.71
CA ILE A 659 -15.37 0.18 45.08
C ILE A 659 -15.83 -0.89 46.09
N TYR A 660 -15.22 -0.92 47.27
CA TYR A 660 -15.51 -1.97 48.27
C TYR A 660 -16.77 -1.71 49.10
N SER A 661 -17.30 -0.49 49.08
CA SER A 661 -18.62 -0.17 49.66
C SER A 661 -19.77 -0.35 48.66
N PHE A 662 -19.47 -0.80 47.43
CA PHE A 662 -20.40 -0.93 46.32
C PHE A 662 -21.13 0.39 46.00
N GLY A 663 -20.34 1.45 45.80
CA GLY A 663 -20.81 2.76 45.36
C GLY A 663 -21.63 3.52 46.41
N LYS A 664 -21.36 3.28 47.71
CA LYS A 664 -21.95 4.10 48.77
C LYS A 664 -21.37 5.53 48.67
N GLN A 665 -22.16 6.53 49.01
CA GLN A 665 -21.66 7.91 49.11
C GLN A 665 -20.63 8.02 50.25
N PRO A 666 -19.44 8.60 50.02
CA PRO A 666 -18.48 8.84 51.09
C PRO A 666 -19.06 9.71 52.20
N TYR A 667 -18.84 9.33 53.47
CA TYR A 667 -19.42 9.97 54.65
C TYR A 667 -20.95 10.07 54.60
N TYR A 668 -21.60 9.02 54.11
CA TYR A 668 -23.05 8.92 54.05
C TYR A 668 -23.71 9.29 55.39
N GLY A 669 -24.74 10.12 55.34
CA GLY A 669 -25.48 10.61 56.52
C GLY A 669 -25.00 11.96 57.05
N HIS A 670 -23.85 12.48 56.58
CA HIS A 670 -23.33 13.80 56.95
C HIS A 670 -23.59 14.84 55.85
N THR A 671 -23.73 16.11 56.24
CA THR A 671 -23.75 17.23 55.28
C THR A 671 -22.35 17.53 54.73
N ASN A 672 -22.24 18.28 53.63
CA ASN A 672 -20.93 18.63 53.08
C ASN A 672 -20.09 19.47 54.06
N GLU A 673 -20.74 20.33 54.86
CA GLU A 673 -20.11 21.10 55.93
C GLU A 673 -19.56 20.21 57.05
N GLU A 674 -20.32 19.20 57.46
CA GLU A 674 -19.88 18.23 58.46
C GLU A 674 -18.71 17.41 57.95
N VAL A 675 -18.75 16.98 56.69
CA VAL A 675 -17.65 16.24 56.06
C VAL A 675 -16.36 17.07 56.04
N VAL A 676 -16.46 18.37 55.71
CA VAL A 676 -15.30 19.27 55.79
C VAL A 676 -14.71 19.26 57.21
N LYS A 677 -15.55 19.36 58.26
CA LYS A 677 -15.05 19.28 59.65
C LYS A 677 -14.38 17.94 59.96
N LEU A 678 -15.00 16.82 59.58
CA LEU A 678 -14.44 15.48 59.80
C LEU A 678 -13.08 15.32 59.14
N ILE A 679 -12.93 15.76 57.88
CA ILE A 679 -11.64 15.72 57.15
C ILE A 679 -10.58 16.56 57.87
N LEU A 680 -10.94 17.74 58.38
CA LEU A 680 -10.01 18.63 59.11
C LEU A 680 -9.62 18.10 60.48
N GLU A 681 -10.50 17.35 61.14
CA GLU A 681 -10.24 16.65 62.41
C GLU A 681 -9.47 15.34 62.21
N GLY A 682 -9.17 14.95 60.96
CA GLY A 682 -8.45 13.72 60.62
C GLY A 682 -9.30 12.45 60.74
N ILE A 683 -10.63 12.59 60.75
CA ILE A 683 -11.58 11.47 60.82
C ILE A 683 -11.82 10.94 59.41
N MET A 684 -11.28 9.76 59.13
CA MET A 684 -11.32 9.11 57.82
C MET A 684 -12.43 8.07 57.68
N LEU A 685 -12.74 7.71 56.43
CA LEU A 685 -13.69 6.65 56.11
C LEU A 685 -13.24 5.29 56.68
N ILE A 686 -14.17 4.60 57.35
CA ILE A 686 -13.93 3.25 57.86
C ILE A 686 -14.10 2.25 56.70
N PRO A 687 -13.10 1.39 56.40
CA PRO A 687 -13.25 0.35 55.38
C PRO A 687 -14.45 -0.56 55.67
N PRO A 688 -15.27 -0.92 54.65
CA PRO A 688 -16.38 -1.86 54.83
C PRO A 688 -15.94 -3.22 55.37
N GLU A 689 -16.87 -3.93 56.01
CA GLU A 689 -16.68 -5.34 56.39
C GLU A 689 -16.29 -6.17 55.15
N ASP A 690 -15.41 -7.16 55.32
CA ASP A 690 -14.84 -8.01 54.27
C ASP A 690 -13.89 -7.34 53.25
N THR A 691 -13.50 -6.07 53.46
CA THR A 691 -12.47 -5.43 52.64
C THR A 691 -11.11 -6.14 52.79
N PRO A 692 -10.43 -6.56 51.71
CA PRO A 692 -9.14 -7.24 51.80
C PRO A 692 -8.08 -6.40 52.52
N SER A 693 -7.23 -7.04 53.33
CA SER A 693 -6.22 -6.36 54.15
C SER A 693 -5.28 -5.44 53.34
N LEU A 694 -4.88 -5.87 52.14
CA LEU A 694 -4.09 -5.06 51.22
C LEU A 694 -4.78 -3.75 50.85
N ILE A 695 -6.09 -3.79 50.63
CA ILE A 695 -6.87 -2.61 50.25
C ILE A 695 -6.99 -1.65 51.44
N CYS A 696 -7.24 -2.19 52.65
CA CYS A 696 -7.21 -1.39 53.88
C CYS A 696 -5.85 -0.71 54.10
N GLU A 697 -4.74 -1.43 53.85
CA GLU A 697 -3.38 -0.87 53.90
C GLU A 697 -3.20 0.27 52.89
N LEU A 698 -3.61 0.05 51.63
CA LEU A 698 -3.51 1.06 50.57
C LEU A 698 -4.33 2.32 50.90
N MET A 699 -5.54 2.18 51.43
CA MET A 699 -6.37 3.31 51.89
C MET A 699 -5.62 4.14 52.95
N GLN A 700 -5.05 3.49 53.97
CA GLN A 700 -4.28 4.17 55.02
C GLN A 700 -3.03 4.88 54.48
N LEU A 701 -2.36 4.29 53.48
CA LEU A 701 -1.20 4.90 52.83
C LEU A 701 -1.59 6.08 51.92
N CYS A 702 -2.80 6.08 51.35
CA CYS A 702 -3.32 7.21 50.57
C CYS A 702 -3.72 8.39 51.48
N TRP A 703 -4.14 8.12 52.71
CA TRP A 703 -4.66 9.13 53.66
C TRP A 703 -3.65 9.60 54.70
N LYS A 704 -2.35 9.55 54.39
CA LYS A 704 -1.33 10.19 55.25
C LYS A 704 -1.57 11.70 55.30
N THR A 705 -1.46 12.26 56.51
CA THR A 705 -1.69 13.69 56.80
C THR A 705 -0.80 14.57 55.93
N GLU A 706 0.51 14.30 55.94
CA GLU A 706 1.48 15.01 55.12
C GLU A 706 1.44 14.49 53.67
N PRO A 707 1.21 15.36 52.66
CA PRO A 707 1.06 14.93 51.26
C PRO A 707 2.26 14.13 50.73
N ARG A 708 3.48 14.50 51.15
CA ARG A 708 4.74 13.85 50.75
C ARG A 708 4.90 12.41 51.24
N ASP A 709 4.16 12.04 52.29
CA ASP A 709 4.24 10.71 52.91
C ASP A 709 3.23 9.74 52.29
N ARG A 710 2.37 10.22 51.39
CA ARG A 710 1.39 9.40 50.67
C ARG A 710 2.08 8.51 49.64
N ILE A 711 1.58 7.29 49.48
CA ILE A 711 2.10 6.32 48.51
C ILE A 711 1.93 6.80 47.06
N ARG A 712 2.93 6.58 46.20
CA ARG A 712 2.86 7.01 44.80
C ARG A 712 2.03 6.03 43.95
N PHE A 713 1.40 6.53 42.89
CA PHE A 713 0.64 5.68 41.95
C PHE A 713 1.45 4.52 41.34
N SER A 714 2.76 4.68 41.15
CA SER A 714 3.65 3.60 40.71
C SER A 714 3.67 2.43 41.70
N ASP A 715 3.71 2.74 43.00
CA ASP A 715 3.81 1.74 44.06
C ASP A 715 2.45 1.12 44.38
N ILE A 716 1.38 1.92 44.29
CA ILE A 716 -0.01 1.44 44.33
C ILE A 716 -0.22 0.39 43.22
N TYR A 717 0.13 0.71 41.98
CA TYR A 717 -0.02 -0.17 40.83
C TYR A 717 0.75 -1.48 41.04
N ALA A 718 2.03 -1.43 41.42
CA ALA A 718 2.84 -2.61 41.67
C ALA A 718 2.29 -3.51 42.79
N LYS A 719 1.77 -2.92 43.88
CA LYS A 719 1.12 -3.68 44.97
C LYS A 719 -0.15 -4.39 44.48
N LEU A 720 -0.99 -3.71 43.69
CA LEU A 720 -2.24 -4.27 43.16
C LEU A 720 -2.00 -5.31 42.06
N GLU A 721 -1.03 -5.09 41.17
CA GLU A 721 -0.64 -6.01 40.10
C GLU A 721 -0.17 -7.34 40.70
N LYS A 722 0.74 -7.28 41.68
CA LYS A 722 1.20 -8.47 42.41
C LYS A 722 0.04 -9.23 43.08
N ALA A 723 -0.94 -8.53 43.64
CA ALA A 723 -2.10 -9.16 44.25
C ALA A 723 -3.02 -9.82 43.20
N HIS A 724 -3.20 -9.15 42.07
CA HIS A 724 -3.98 -9.66 40.94
C HIS A 724 -3.34 -10.93 40.34
N ASP A 725 -2.02 -10.93 40.13
CA ASP A 725 -1.27 -12.08 39.62
C ASP A 725 -1.34 -13.29 40.56
N ASN A 726 -1.27 -13.07 41.87
CA ASN A 726 -1.44 -14.13 42.86
C ASN A 726 -2.84 -14.77 42.81
N PHE A 727 -3.87 -14.00 42.47
CA PHE A 727 -5.22 -14.52 42.23
C PHE A 727 -5.30 -15.38 40.95
N VAL A 728 -4.56 -15.01 39.89
CA VAL A 728 -4.52 -15.76 38.61
C VAL A 728 -3.67 -17.03 38.73
N GLY A 729 -2.50 -16.96 39.38
CA GLY A 729 -1.56 -18.08 39.56
C GLY A 729 -2.10 -19.22 40.43
N LYS A 730 -3.00 -18.93 41.39
CA LYS A 730 -3.68 -19.97 42.21
C LYS A 730 -4.62 -20.86 41.37
N ARG A 731 -5.17 -20.36 40.26
CA ARG A 731 -6.11 -21.12 39.40
C ARG A 731 -5.40 -22.14 38.51
N ASN A 732 -4.19 -21.84 38.02
CA ASN A 732 -3.38 -22.79 37.23
C ASN A 732 -2.89 -23.98 38.07
N ARG A 733 -2.70 -23.80 39.40
CA ARG A 733 -2.41 -24.92 40.32
C ARG A 733 -3.66 -25.75 40.66
N ALA A 734 -4.84 -25.13 40.75
CA ALA A 734 -6.09 -25.84 41.03
C ALA A 734 -6.63 -26.63 39.82
N ILE A 735 -6.37 -26.17 38.59
CA ILE A 735 -6.73 -26.91 37.36
C ILE A 735 -5.74 -28.06 37.12
N GLY A 736 -4.46 -27.92 37.49
CA GLY A 736 -3.45 -28.96 37.38
C GLY A 736 -3.58 -30.12 38.39
N SER A 737 -4.36 -29.96 39.47
CA SER A 737 -4.57 -31.00 40.48
C SER A 737 -5.81 -31.89 40.23
N VAL A 738 -6.66 -31.56 39.26
CA VAL A 738 -7.89 -32.32 38.95
C VAL A 738 -7.68 -33.32 37.78
N SER A 739 -6.59 -33.19 37.01
CA SER A 739 -6.31 -34.09 35.87
C SER A 739 -5.45 -35.32 36.21
N ALA A 740 -5.17 -35.60 37.49
CA ALA A 740 -4.20 -36.63 37.90
C ALA A 740 -4.80 -37.89 38.59
N THR A 741 -6.14 -38.05 38.65
CA THR A 741 -6.78 -39.18 39.37
C THR A 741 -7.82 -39.96 38.56
N SER A 742 -7.69 -40.07 37.24
CA SER A 742 -8.55 -40.95 36.44
C SER A 742 -7.76 -41.64 35.33
N THR A 743 -7.07 -42.73 35.69
CA THR A 743 -6.66 -43.82 34.78
C THR A 743 -5.99 -44.91 35.63
N ARG A 744 -6.78 -45.67 36.39
CA ARG A 744 -6.44 -47.03 36.86
C ARG A 744 -7.73 -47.78 37.20
N ASN A 745 -8.26 -48.46 36.19
CA ASN A 745 -8.77 -49.85 36.17
C ASN A 745 -9.76 -50.02 35.03
#